data_AF-A0A8T3XA70-F1
#
_entry.id   AF-A0A8T3XA70-F1
#
_cell.length_a   1.000
_cell.length_b   1.000
_cell.length_c   1.000
_cell.angle_alpha   90.00
_cell.angle_beta   90.00
_cell.angle_gamma   90.00
#
_symmetry.space_group_name_H-M   'P 1'
#
loop_
_entity.id
_entity.type
_entity.pdbx_description
1 polymer ?
#
loop_
_entity_poly.entity_id
_entity_poly.type
_entity_poly.pdbx_seq_one_letter_code
_entity_poly.pdbx_strand_id
1 'polypeptide(L)'
;MREEKYLNVDLNDPRSAAIAEVMTNKTCKKILDLIAEKEMSESDISSLLNIPLNTVGYNIKKLLDAGLIEKCKNFFWSVKGKKIPTYKLSNKKIIISPRRLVSAAPLALFVAVLGAILIIALLGSQERIENLNSDSNMKQFNSYKELEKFVNEREEAARNIGGYYGTAETFAGGVGTEVAKASASSVYSDSETGTADYSKTNIQVEGVDEPDFVKNDGKYIYLLNGKKLLIIDAYPAERMNLVGEIDFNDSINIRDIFVNGDKLIVFGNTYKYMSYLPEYAETKDKVASSGMVAPCIGRECGGYSEEKTIIYVYDISDRSGPELEKNISIKGNYIDSRMIGDYVYAISSQYIYGGRDIYPVLEINGVEKTVPIGDVYYNDINDGQFVFTNVVAMDIESGDVSNKVYLTGATGTIYVSQNNVYLTSLKRASYNDYNKRIVEDVILPLLPLEEKEKVVEIMKSSESDYGKFNLAMKITKDYSDSLSGEDKNAFDQRLQKELEAFKLRIGKESEKTVIHKINIDKERITYEGVGEVFGHVLNQFSMDEFDGNFRIATTTGEVWSGNSLNHLFVLDKNMKNVGSVEDLAPGEKIYSVRFMGNRAYIVTFKKIDPFYVVDLSDGGNPRVLGYLKIPGYSDYLHPYDENYIIGIGKNARGGGENFAWYQGIKISLFDVSDVENPQEAAKFDIGDRGTDSYALQDHKAFLFDKERKLLVLPILLAEINQNKYNQQGWKETPEDARYGDVIWQGAYVLNIDNDEISLRGKISHFNDSEKKNGPAKDEPIGAERKDWQGNVWVKQGEDVWKTNASGYENTGWGNYMIDSLPGGFSYQRNWYDDRFSIKRSLYMDDVLYTVSSGKVKANNLQSVEEIKSVEMPYDDYTDRVVIY
;
A
#
# COMPACT_ATOMS: atom_id res chain seq x y z
N MET A 1 -5.74 28.18 -31.12
CA MET A 1 -4.76 28.45 -32.20
C MET A 1 -3.87 27.22 -32.31
N ARG A 2 -3.70 26.64 -33.50
CA ARG A 2 -2.81 25.48 -33.69
C ARG A 2 -1.36 25.91 -33.41
N GLU A 3 -0.65 25.20 -32.53
CA GLU A 3 0.79 25.40 -32.36
C GLU A 3 1.51 25.05 -33.67
N GLU A 4 2.06 26.06 -34.33
CA GLU A 4 2.87 25.86 -35.53
C GLU A 4 4.18 25.16 -35.16
N LYS A 5 4.34 23.90 -35.60
CA LYS A 5 5.54 23.06 -35.38
C LYS A 5 6.80 23.52 -36.13
N TYR A 6 6.69 24.58 -36.93
CA TYR A 6 7.76 25.07 -37.79
C TYR A 6 7.86 26.59 -37.71
N LEU A 7 9.07 27.11 -37.58
CA LEU A 7 9.36 28.53 -37.73
C LEU A 7 9.93 28.74 -39.14
N ASN A 8 9.09 29.19 -40.07
CA ASN A 8 9.51 29.50 -41.44
C ASN A 8 10.01 30.95 -41.51
N VAL A 9 11.29 31.13 -41.82
CA VAL A 9 11.93 32.45 -41.81
C VAL A 9 12.66 32.67 -43.14
N ASP A 10 12.32 33.77 -43.83
CA ASP A 10 13.01 34.21 -45.05
C ASP A 10 14.36 34.88 -44.67
N LEU A 11 15.36 34.82 -45.55
CA LEU A 11 16.64 35.50 -45.39
C LEU A 11 16.51 37.02 -45.19
N ASN A 12 15.41 37.64 -45.63
CA ASN A 12 15.13 39.07 -45.42
C ASN A 12 14.24 39.38 -44.20
N ASP A 13 13.81 38.36 -43.45
CA ASP A 13 13.02 38.55 -42.23
C ASP A 13 13.91 39.06 -41.09
N PRO A 14 13.52 40.11 -40.34
CA PRO A 14 14.27 40.59 -39.17
C PRO A 14 14.59 39.49 -38.15
N ARG A 15 13.75 38.45 -38.05
CA ARG A 15 13.97 37.29 -37.17
C ARG A 15 15.15 36.42 -37.62
N SER A 16 15.49 36.38 -38.90
CA SER A 16 16.67 35.66 -39.41
C SER A 16 17.97 36.28 -38.88
N ALA A 17 18.03 37.61 -38.79
CA ALA A 17 19.16 38.31 -38.20
C ALA A 17 19.25 38.05 -36.68
N ALA A 18 18.10 38.08 -35.98
CA ALA A 18 18.04 37.78 -34.54
C ALA A 18 18.47 36.33 -34.24
N ILE A 19 18.03 35.35 -35.03
CA ILE A 19 18.45 33.94 -34.93
C ILE A 19 19.95 33.80 -35.20
N ALA A 20 20.49 34.45 -36.24
CA ALA A 20 21.92 34.42 -36.52
C ALA A 20 22.75 35.05 -35.38
N GLU A 21 22.27 36.13 -34.79
CA GLU A 21 22.92 36.80 -33.66
C GLU A 21 22.96 35.92 -32.41
N VAL A 22 21.84 35.30 -32.02
CA VAL A 22 21.82 34.42 -30.84
C VAL A 22 22.60 33.12 -31.07
N MET A 23 22.61 32.59 -32.30
CA MET A 23 23.37 31.38 -32.65
C MET A 23 24.88 31.63 -32.73
N THR A 24 25.33 32.86 -32.89
CA THR A 24 26.77 33.22 -32.86
C THR A 24 27.25 33.64 -31.46
N ASN A 25 26.32 33.97 -30.55
CA ASN A 25 26.61 34.34 -29.17
C ASN A 25 26.86 33.10 -28.27
N LYS A 26 28.08 33.01 -27.70
CA LYS A 26 28.50 31.91 -26.82
C LYS A 26 27.64 31.77 -25.56
N THR A 27 27.16 32.88 -25.00
CA THR A 27 26.32 32.87 -23.79
C THR A 27 24.91 32.38 -24.11
N CYS A 28 24.32 32.83 -25.23
CA CYS A 28 23.03 32.31 -25.69
C CYS A 28 23.07 30.80 -25.93
N LYS A 29 24.15 30.29 -26.54
CA LYS A 29 24.35 28.84 -26.73
C LYS A 29 24.37 28.07 -25.42
N LYS A 30 25.19 28.51 -24.45
CA LYS A 30 25.25 27.88 -23.12
C LYS A 30 23.89 27.90 -22.40
N ILE A 31 23.13 28.97 -22.54
CA ILE A 31 21.78 29.08 -21.97
C ILE A 31 20.82 28.11 -22.67
N LEU A 32 20.87 28.02 -24.00
CA LEU A 32 20.07 27.05 -24.77
C LEU A 32 20.41 25.61 -24.39
N ASP A 33 21.68 25.27 -24.24
CA ASP A 33 22.14 23.94 -23.84
C ASP A 33 21.60 23.55 -22.45
N LEU A 34 21.58 24.49 -21.49
CA LEU A 34 20.99 24.26 -20.16
C LEU A 34 19.47 24.10 -20.21
N ILE A 35 18.77 25.01 -20.91
CA ILE A 35 17.30 24.98 -21.02
C ILE A 35 16.82 23.77 -21.84
N ALA A 36 17.68 23.19 -22.67
CA ALA A 36 17.40 21.95 -23.39
C ALA A 36 17.26 20.74 -22.45
N GLU A 37 17.92 20.76 -21.29
CA GLU A 37 17.87 19.65 -20.32
C GLU A 37 16.67 19.77 -19.39
N LYS A 38 16.26 20.98 -18.98
CA LYS A 38 15.11 21.22 -18.10
C LYS A 38 14.61 22.66 -18.18
N GLU A 39 13.35 22.89 -17.82
CA GLU A 39 12.84 24.25 -17.59
C GLU A 39 13.58 24.93 -16.43
N MET A 40 14.06 26.16 -16.64
CA MET A 40 14.89 26.87 -15.65
C MET A 40 14.49 28.33 -15.49
N SER A 41 14.73 28.89 -14.31
CA SER A 41 14.62 30.33 -14.04
C SER A 41 15.92 31.08 -14.38
N GLU A 42 15.87 32.42 -14.47
CA GLU A 42 17.08 33.23 -14.67
C GLU A 42 18.09 33.05 -13.53
N SER A 43 17.61 32.81 -12.30
CA SER A 43 18.45 32.54 -11.13
C SER A 43 19.17 31.19 -11.23
N ASP A 44 18.50 30.15 -11.74
CA ASP A 44 19.12 28.84 -11.92
C ASP A 44 20.23 28.93 -12.98
N ILE A 45 19.93 29.58 -14.10
CA ILE A 45 20.87 29.77 -15.21
C ILE A 45 22.08 30.62 -14.77
N SER A 46 21.84 31.67 -13.98
CA SER A 46 22.90 32.53 -13.42
C SER A 46 23.85 31.74 -12.53
N SER A 47 23.29 30.87 -11.68
CA SER A 47 24.04 30.04 -10.74
C SER A 47 24.83 28.94 -11.46
N LEU A 48 24.19 28.23 -12.40
CA LEU A 48 24.78 27.10 -13.13
C LEU A 48 25.87 27.54 -14.11
N LEU A 49 25.70 28.67 -14.78
CA LEU A 49 26.71 29.20 -15.71
C LEU A 49 27.75 30.09 -15.04
N ASN A 50 27.58 30.40 -13.74
CA ASN A 50 28.37 31.37 -13.01
C ASN A 50 28.48 32.72 -13.76
N ILE A 51 27.34 33.24 -14.23
CA ILE A 51 27.25 34.53 -14.93
C ILE A 51 26.25 35.45 -14.23
N PRO A 52 26.46 36.79 -14.22
CA PRO A 52 25.58 37.73 -13.54
C PRO A 52 24.12 37.67 -14.02
N LEU A 53 23.16 37.80 -13.09
CA LEU A 53 21.72 37.68 -13.36
C LEU A 53 21.23 38.67 -14.44
N ASN A 54 21.76 39.90 -14.45
CA ASN A 54 21.45 40.89 -15.49
C ASN A 54 21.89 40.43 -16.90
N THR A 55 22.98 39.67 -16.98
CA THR A 55 23.52 39.12 -18.23
C THR A 55 22.65 37.95 -18.68
N VAL A 56 22.15 37.13 -17.75
CA VAL A 56 21.16 36.09 -18.06
C VAL A 56 19.89 36.72 -18.61
N GLY A 57 19.29 37.67 -17.90
CA GLY A 57 18.04 38.32 -18.33
C GLY A 57 18.15 38.99 -19.71
N TYR A 58 19.31 39.61 -20.01
CA TYR A 58 19.58 40.17 -21.34
C TYR A 58 19.58 39.10 -22.46
N ASN A 59 20.25 37.97 -22.24
CA ASN A 59 20.35 36.90 -23.25
C ASN A 59 19.05 36.08 -23.36
N ILE A 60 18.32 35.89 -22.26
CA ILE A 60 16.98 35.29 -22.25
C ILE A 60 16.01 36.11 -23.09
N LYS A 61 16.03 37.44 -22.95
CA LYS A 61 15.21 38.32 -23.79
C LYS A 61 15.52 38.14 -25.28
N LYS A 62 16.80 38.09 -25.67
CA LYS A 62 17.18 37.85 -27.08
C LYS A 62 16.71 36.49 -27.59
N LEU A 63 16.78 35.45 -26.77
CA LEU A 63 16.33 34.11 -27.13
C LEU A 63 14.80 34.02 -27.29
N LEU A 64 14.05 34.74 -26.46
CA LEU A 64 12.60 34.91 -26.59
C LEU A 64 12.24 35.67 -27.87
N ASP A 65 12.91 36.79 -28.14
CA ASP A 65 12.69 37.60 -29.35
C ASP A 65 13.02 36.82 -30.63
N ALA A 66 14.03 35.94 -30.57
CA ALA A 66 14.37 35.00 -31.65
C ALA A 66 13.41 33.80 -31.76
N GLY A 67 12.50 33.62 -30.81
CA GLY A 67 11.53 32.52 -30.77
C GLY A 67 12.13 31.14 -30.49
N LEU A 68 13.36 31.07 -29.98
CA LEU A 68 14.07 29.81 -29.69
C LEU A 68 13.70 29.22 -28.33
N ILE A 69 13.27 30.08 -27.41
CA ILE A 69 12.72 29.69 -26.11
C ILE A 69 11.35 30.34 -25.92
N GLU A 70 10.58 29.81 -24.99
CA GLU A 70 9.30 30.37 -24.57
C GLU A 70 9.18 30.41 -23.05
N LYS A 71 8.35 31.33 -22.57
CA LYS A 71 8.07 31.48 -21.15
C LYS A 71 7.00 30.47 -20.75
N CYS A 72 7.28 29.65 -19.75
CA CYS A 72 6.36 28.64 -19.27
C CYS A 72 5.13 29.29 -18.59
N LYS A 73 3.99 28.57 -18.60
CA LYS A 73 2.81 28.95 -17.80
C LYS A 73 3.03 28.68 -16.31
N ASN A 74 3.85 27.68 -16.01
CA ASN A 74 4.29 27.33 -14.66
C ASN A 74 5.33 28.34 -14.16
N PHE A 75 5.27 28.70 -12.88
CA PHE A 75 6.20 29.60 -12.22
C PHE A 75 6.55 29.05 -10.84
N PHE A 76 7.76 29.32 -10.35
CA PHE A 76 8.15 28.98 -8.98
C PHE A 76 7.91 30.16 -8.05
N TRP A 77 7.67 29.88 -6.77
CA TRP A 77 7.65 30.91 -5.74
C TRP A 77 9.05 31.04 -5.13
N SER A 78 9.57 32.27 -5.09
CA SER A 78 10.80 32.56 -4.34
C SER A 78 10.59 32.29 -2.84
N VAL A 79 11.67 32.12 -2.08
CA VAL A 79 11.68 32.12 -0.60
C VAL A 79 10.96 33.34 0.02
N LYS A 80 10.78 34.43 -0.76
CA LYS A 80 10.06 35.66 -0.38
C LYS A 80 8.67 35.82 -1.04
N GLY A 81 8.06 34.76 -1.55
CA GLY A 81 6.69 34.80 -2.11
C GLY A 81 6.50 35.58 -3.41
N LYS A 82 7.54 35.74 -4.25
CA LYS A 82 7.41 36.31 -5.60
C LYS A 82 7.38 35.23 -6.68
N LYS A 83 6.54 35.41 -7.70
CA LYS A 83 6.49 34.56 -8.89
C LYS A 83 7.77 34.69 -9.71
N ILE A 84 8.50 33.60 -9.86
CA ILE A 84 9.70 33.47 -10.68
C ILE A 84 9.32 32.73 -11.96
N PRO A 85 9.40 33.38 -13.13
CA PRO A 85 9.11 32.72 -14.39
C PRO A 85 10.20 31.70 -14.76
N THR A 86 9.79 30.62 -15.40
CA THR A 86 10.69 29.65 -16.01
C THR A 86 10.59 29.69 -17.53
N TYR A 87 11.64 29.21 -18.19
CA TYR A 87 11.76 29.21 -19.64
C TYR A 87 12.10 27.79 -20.13
N LYS A 88 11.56 27.43 -21.29
CA LYS A 88 11.81 26.16 -21.97
C LYS A 88 12.10 26.36 -23.46
N LEU A 89 12.66 25.36 -24.12
CA LEU A 89 12.81 25.38 -25.58
C LEU A 89 11.45 25.42 -26.27
N SER A 90 11.34 26.19 -27.35
CA SER A 90 10.10 26.27 -28.14
C SER A 90 9.85 25.04 -29.03
N ASN A 91 10.82 24.10 -29.14
CA ASN A 91 10.75 22.87 -29.94
C ASN A 91 10.28 23.05 -31.41
N LYS A 92 10.56 24.21 -32.01
CA LYS A 92 10.21 24.52 -33.41
C LYS A 92 11.35 24.15 -34.36
N LYS A 93 11.02 23.49 -35.48
CA LYS A 93 11.98 23.29 -36.58
C LYS A 93 12.13 24.59 -37.36
N ILE A 94 13.34 25.12 -37.45
CA ILE A 94 13.63 26.35 -38.22
C ILE A 94 13.89 25.95 -39.67
N ILE A 95 13.10 26.51 -40.59
CA ILE A 95 13.31 26.34 -42.03
C ILE A 95 13.72 27.70 -42.58
N ILE A 96 14.98 27.81 -43.00
CA ILE A 96 15.51 28.98 -43.72
C ILE A 96 15.49 28.63 -45.20
N SER A 97 14.60 29.27 -45.96
CA SER A 97 14.47 28.99 -47.40
C SER A 97 14.95 30.18 -48.24
N PRO A 98 15.97 30.01 -49.11
CA PRO A 98 16.23 30.97 -50.16
C PRO A 98 15.16 30.80 -51.25
N ARG A 99 14.61 31.92 -51.71
CA ARG A 99 13.51 31.91 -52.69
C ARG A 99 13.98 31.29 -54.02
N ARG A 100 13.62 30.02 -54.28
CA ARG A 100 13.26 29.45 -55.60
C ARG A 100 12.88 27.97 -55.49
N LEU A 101 11.71 27.63 -56.03
CA LEU A 101 11.26 26.25 -56.26
C LEU A 101 12.21 25.52 -57.23
N VAL A 102 12.67 24.33 -56.85
CA VAL A 102 13.37 23.40 -57.74
C VAL A 102 12.42 22.25 -58.10
N SER A 103 12.42 21.89 -59.38
CA SER A 103 11.56 20.94 -60.07
C SER A 103 11.57 19.51 -59.49
N ALA A 104 10.39 18.89 -59.48
CA ALA A 104 9.98 17.68 -58.76
C ALA A 104 10.51 16.32 -59.28
N ALA A 105 11.67 16.26 -59.93
CA ALA A 105 12.21 14.98 -60.43
C ALA A 105 13.08 14.19 -59.43
N PRO A 106 13.93 14.81 -58.57
CA PRO A 106 14.73 14.05 -57.59
C PRO A 106 13.96 13.72 -56.30
N LEU A 107 12.86 14.46 -56.05
CA LEU A 107 12.07 14.32 -54.82
C LEU A 107 11.27 13.01 -54.80
N ALA A 108 10.81 12.52 -55.96
CA ALA A 108 10.02 11.29 -56.05
C ALA A 108 10.83 10.05 -55.67
N LEU A 109 12.11 9.98 -56.04
CA LEU A 109 12.98 8.86 -55.69
C LEU A 109 13.34 8.86 -54.20
N PHE A 110 13.59 10.06 -53.63
CA PHE A 110 13.91 10.21 -52.21
C PHE A 110 12.68 9.95 -51.32
N VAL A 111 11.48 10.39 -51.75
CA VAL A 111 10.20 10.12 -51.08
C VAL A 111 9.80 8.64 -51.21
N ALA A 112 10.11 7.97 -52.32
CA ALA A 112 9.86 6.54 -52.48
C ALA A 112 10.78 5.69 -51.57
N VAL A 113 12.06 6.05 -51.45
CA VAL A 113 12.99 5.36 -50.54
C VAL A 113 12.65 5.65 -49.07
N LEU A 114 12.35 6.90 -48.71
CA LEU A 114 11.84 7.23 -47.37
C LEU A 114 10.49 6.58 -47.08
N GLY A 115 9.61 6.48 -48.08
CA GLY A 115 8.31 5.81 -47.98
C GLY A 115 8.47 4.31 -47.78
N ALA A 116 9.39 3.66 -48.49
CA ALA A 116 9.71 2.25 -48.30
C ALA A 116 10.36 1.99 -46.92
N ILE A 117 11.26 2.86 -46.47
CA ILE A 117 11.85 2.78 -45.12
C ILE A 117 10.79 3.05 -44.05
N LEU A 118 9.87 4.00 -44.26
CA LEU A 118 8.74 4.24 -43.35
C LEU A 118 7.77 3.07 -43.34
N ILE A 119 7.48 2.44 -44.48
CA ILE A 119 6.59 1.27 -44.57
C ILE A 119 7.26 0.05 -43.92
N ILE A 120 8.56 -0.16 -44.08
CA ILE A 120 9.30 -1.22 -43.36
C ILE A 120 9.39 -0.91 -41.86
N ALA A 121 9.56 0.36 -41.47
CA ALA A 121 9.50 0.78 -40.08
C ALA A 121 8.08 0.70 -39.50
N LEU A 122 7.03 0.90 -40.31
CA LEU A 122 5.62 0.80 -39.95
C LEU A 122 5.15 -0.65 -39.85
N LEU A 123 5.52 -1.50 -40.81
CA LEU A 123 5.25 -2.94 -40.80
C LEU A 123 6.06 -3.63 -39.69
N GLY A 124 7.34 -3.24 -39.55
CA GLY A 124 8.18 -3.61 -38.42
C GLY A 124 7.57 -3.12 -37.11
N SER A 125 7.02 -1.89 -37.04
CA SER A 125 6.33 -1.40 -35.84
C SER A 125 4.98 -2.06 -35.59
N GLN A 126 4.25 -2.53 -36.61
CA GLN A 126 3.00 -3.27 -36.45
C GLN A 126 3.26 -4.66 -35.88
N GLU A 127 4.26 -5.40 -36.39
CA GLU A 127 4.73 -6.65 -35.77
C GLU A 127 5.39 -6.40 -34.39
N ARG A 128 5.99 -5.21 -34.16
CA ARG A 128 6.57 -4.78 -32.87
C ARG A 128 5.51 -4.33 -31.86
N ILE A 129 4.29 -4.01 -32.28
CA ILE A 129 3.16 -3.68 -31.38
C ILE A 129 2.39 -4.95 -31.01
N GLU A 130 2.31 -5.94 -31.90
CA GLU A 130 1.61 -7.21 -31.63
C GLU A 130 2.42 -8.20 -30.76
N ASN A 131 3.77 -8.13 -30.75
CA ASN A 131 4.60 -9.10 -30.01
C ASN A 131 5.21 -8.60 -28.68
N LEU A 132 5.01 -7.33 -28.27
CA LEU A 132 5.77 -6.72 -27.16
C LEU A 132 4.95 -6.09 -26.03
N ASN A 133 3.63 -6.23 -26.04
CA ASN A 133 2.82 -6.04 -24.84
C ASN A 133 2.27 -7.41 -24.48
N SER A 134 2.56 -7.91 -23.27
CA SER A 134 1.56 -8.79 -22.67
C SER A 134 0.27 -7.98 -22.64
N ASP A 135 -0.71 -8.44 -23.40
CA ASP A 135 -2.00 -7.78 -23.46
C ASP A 135 -2.62 -7.89 -22.07
N SER A 136 -2.75 -6.75 -21.40
CA SER A 136 -3.39 -6.67 -20.08
C SER A 136 -4.91 -6.85 -20.20
N ASN A 137 -5.47 -6.88 -21.42
CA ASN A 137 -6.86 -7.25 -21.62
C ASN A 137 -7.12 -8.70 -21.20
N MET A 138 -8.27 -8.90 -20.56
CA MET A 138 -8.72 -10.23 -20.20
C MET A 138 -9.20 -11.01 -21.42
N LYS A 139 -8.82 -12.29 -21.44
CA LYS A 139 -9.25 -13.34 -22.35
C LYS A 139 -9.96 -14.42 -21.55
N GLN A 140 -10.68 -15.29 -22.24
CA GLN A 140 -11.33 -16.47 -21.66
C GLN A 140 -10.77 -17.73 -22.31
N PHE A 141 -10.69 -18.81 -21.55
CA PHE A 141 -10.34 -20.12 -22.10
C PHE A 141 -11.56 -20.76 -22.78
N ASN A 142 -11.33 -21.50 -23.85
CA ASN A 142 -12.38 -22.27 -24.53
C ASN A 142 -12.61 -23.64 -23.87
N SER A 143 -11.63 -24.15 -23.12
CA SER A 143 -11.73 -25.44 -22.43
C SER A 143 -10.75 -25.53 -21.25
N TYR A 144 -11.08 -26.41 -20.30
CA TYR A 144 -10.20 -26.74 -19.18
C TYR A 144 -8.83 -27.27 -19.60
N LYS A 145 -8.77 -28.01 -20.71
CA LYS A 145 -7.52 -28.49 -21.28
C LYS A 145 -6.61 -27.36 -21.79
N GLU A 146 -7.21 -26.26 -22.26
CA GLU A 146 -6.47 -25.07 -22.69
C GLU A 146 -5.83 -24.36 -21.49
N LEU A 147 -6.58 -24.21 -20.40
CA LEU A 147 -6.08 -23.69 -19.13
C LEU A 147 -4.92 -24.54 -18.58
N GLU A 148 -5.09 -25.87 -18.52
CA GLU A 148 -4.01 -26.79 -18.07
C GLU A 148 -2.75 -26.66 -18.92
N LYS A 149 -2.93 -26.64 -20.24
CA LYS A 149 -1.81 -26.46 -21.17
C LYS A 149 -1.10 -25.13 -20.93
N PHE A 150 -1.87 -24.04 -20.78
CA PHE A 150 -1.34 -22.70 -20.54
C PHE A 150 -0.48 -22.65 -19.26
N VAL A 151 -0.99 -23.16 -18.14
CA VAL A 151 -0.25 -23.17 -16.86
C VAL A 151 1.00 -24.04 -16.97
N ASN A 152 0.90 -25.26 -17.51
CA ASN A 152 2.04 -26.18 -17.63
C ASN A 152 3.16 -25.62 -18.51
N GLU A 153 2.85 -25.08 -19.70
CA GLU A 153 3.84 -24.54 -20.62
C GLU A 153 4.57 -23.33 -20.03
N ARG A 154 3.85 -22.47 -19.32
CA ARG A 154 4.42 -21.26 -18.72
C ARG A 154 5.25 -21.55 -17.47
N GLU A 155 4.85 -22.52 -16.64
CA GLU A 155 5.69 -22.99 -15.55
C GLU A 155 6.99 -23.62 -16.03
N GLU A 156 6.93 -24.43 -17.09
CA GLU A 156 8.12 -25.03 -17.69
C GLU A 156 9.06 -23.94 -18.22
N ALA A 157 8.51 -22.93 -18.89
CA ALA A 157 9.27 -21.74 -19.31
C ALA A 157 9.90 -21.01 -18.11
N ALA A 158 9.17 -20.80 -17.01
CA ALA A 158 9.68 -20.15 -15.81
C ALA A 158 10.83 -20.95 -15.16
N ARG A 159 10.74 -22.29 -15.12
CA ARG A 159 11.81 -23.17 -14.62
C ARG A 159 13.06 -23.12 -15.50
N ASN A 160 12.88 -23.09 -16.83
CA ASN A 160 13.98 -23.12 -17.80
C ASN A 160 14.77 -21.79 -17.90
N ILE A 161 14.22 -20.66 -17.43
CA ILE A 161 14.91 -19.36 -17.39
C ILE A 161 15.93 -19.27 -16.22
N GLY A 162 16.06 -20.34 -15.42
CA GLY A 162 17.09 -20.42 -14.38
C GLY A 162 16.82 -19.47 -13.23
N GLY A 163 15.83 -19.81 -12.40
CA GLY A 163 15.73 -19.42 -10.98
C GLY A 163 16.28 -18.04 -10.61
N TYR A 164 15.79 -16.98 -11.25
CA TYR A 164 16.07 -15.59 -10.85
C TYR A 164 14.79 -14.75 -10.77
N TYR A 165 13.71 -15.37 -10.28
CA TYR A 165 12.64 -14.66 -9.56
C TYR A 165 12.87 -14.75 -8.04
N GLY A 166 14.15 -14.78 -7.64
CA GLY A 166 14.61 -14.78 -6.25
C GLY A 166 14.46 -13.40 -5.61
N THR A 167 13.24 -12.88 -5.52
CA THR A 167 12.77 -11.88 -4.54
C THR A 167 11.24 -11.90 -4.36
N ALA A 168 10.47 -12.75 -5.06
CA ALA A 168 9.02 -12.78 -4.87
C ALA A 168 8.57 -13.57 -3.63
N GLU A 169 9.28 -14.62 -3.22
CA GLU A 169 8.98 -15.35 -1.97
C GLU A 169 9.25 -14.52 -0.70
N THR A 170 10.16 -13.54 -0.77
CA THR A 170 10.41 -12.60 0.35
C THR A 170 9.41 -11.45 0.38
N PHE A 171 8.67 -11.22 -0.72
CA PHE A 171 7.68 -10.14 -0.81
C PHE A 171 6.23 -10.65 -0.74
N ALA A 172 5.90 -11.87 -1.18
CA ALA A 172 4.56 -12.45 -0.97
C ALA A 172 4.25 -12.64 0.53
N GLY A 173 5.27 -12.95 1.34
CA GLY A 173 5.17 -13.00 2.80
C GLY A 173 5.12 -11.63 3.51
N GLY A 174 5.29 -10.52 2.79
CA GLY A 174 5.16 -9.15 3.32
C GLY A 174 3.99 -8.36 2.72
N VAL A 175 3.62 -8.64 1.47
CA VAL A 175 2.50 -8.00 0.76
C VAL A 175 1.17 -8.69 1.11
N GLY A 176 1.17 -9.97 1.49
CA GLY A 176 -0.04 -10.67 1.95
C GLY A 176 -0.49 -10.32 3.38
N THR A 177 0.39 -9.70 4.18
CA THR A 177 0.13 -9.34 5.59
C THR A 177 0.08 -7.82 5.82
N GLU A 178 0.75 -6.99 5.00
CA GLU A 178 0.71 -5.52 5.16
C GLU A 178 -0.28 -4.78 4.24
N VAL A 179 -0.99 -5.46 3.32
CA VAL A 179 -1.95 -4.82 2.37
C VAL A 179 -3.37 -4.71 2.94
N ALA A 180 -3.61 -5.21 4.15
CA ALA A 180 -4.89 -5.04 4.80
C ALA A 180 -4.90 -3.76 5.64
N LYS A 181 -5.88 -2.90 5.32
CA LYS A 181 -6.51 -1.89 6.19
C LYS A 181 -5.95 -0.47 6.10
N ALA A 182 -6.67 0.31 5.33
CA ALA A 182 -6.88 1.72 5.59
C ALA A 182 -8.23 2.07 4.89
N SER A 183 -9.32 2.41 5.60
CA SER A 183 -10.67 2.93 5.15
C SER A 183 -11.08 4.25 5.85
N ALA A 184 -11.71 5.18 5.15
CA ALA A 184 -12.02 6.53 5.66
C ALA A 184 -13.37 6.96 5.12
N SER A 185 -14.02 7.73 5.97
CA SER A 185 -15.46 7.88 6.12
C SER A 185 -16.03 9.12 5.43
N SER A 186 -17.34 9.10 5.21
CA SER A 186 -18.24 10.26 5.13
C SER A 186 -19.46 9.98 6.01
N VAL A 187 -19.94 11.03 6.67
CA VAL A 187 -21.00 11.02 7.69
C VAL A 187 -22.38 10.80 7.05
N TYR A 188 -23.19 9.89 7.59
CA TYR A 188 -24.66 10.00 7.53
C TYR A 188 -25.32 9.53 8.83
N SER A 189 -26.12 10.44 9.39
CA SER A 189 -27.30 10.14 10.19
C SER A 189 -28.45 9.87 9.24
N ASP A 190 -29.12 8.72 9.34
CA ASP A 190 -30.47 8.58 8.80
C ASP A 190 -31.39 7.90 9.82
N SER A 191 -32.57 8.49 9.92
CA SER A 191 -33.57 8.27 10.97
C SER A 191 -34.63 7.24 10.56
N GLU A 192 -35.29 6.68 11.58
CA GLU A 192 -36.41 5.71 11.63
C GLU A 192 -35.95 4.25 11.76
N THR A 193 -36.24 3.50 12.83
CA THR A 193 -37.40 3.47 13.74
C THR A 193 -37.01 3.05 15.17
N GLY A 194 -37.25 3.89 16.18
CA GLY A 194 -37.38 3.49 17.61
C GLY A 194 -36.21 2.77 18.32
N THR A 195 -35.08 2.53 17.66
CA THR A 195 -33.86 1.90 18.19
C THR A 195 -32.83 2.95 18.60
N ALA A 196 -31.91 2.62 19.51
CA ALA A 196 -30.81 3.50 19.93
C ALA A 196 -30.00 4.00 18.73
N ASP A 197 -29.48 5.23 18.78
CA ASP A 197 -28.48 5.72 17.83
C ASP A 197 -27.15 5.00 18.05
N TYR A 198 -26.43 4.55 17.02
CA TYR A 198 -25.22 3.74 17.24
C TYR A 198 -24.15 3.91 16.17
N SER A 199 -22.90 3.69 16.57
CA SER A 199 -21.77 3.80 15.66
C SER A 199 -21.69 2.60 14.71
N LYS A 200 -21.31 2.87 13.46
CA LYS A 200 -20.85 1.85 12.52
C LYS A 200 -19.32 1.88 12.42
N THR A 201 -18.73 0.83 11.87
CA THR A 201 -17.30 0.80 11.52
C THR A 201 -17.00 1.85 10.46
N ASN A 202 -15.82 2.48 10.50
CA ASN A 202 -15.40 3.38 9.42
C ASN A 202 -15.25 2.59 8.11
N ILE A 203 -15.98 3.01 7.08
CA ILE A 203 -15.98 2.40 5.74
C ILE A 203 -15.22 3.28 4.75
N GLN A 204 -14.78 2.71 3.63
CA GLN A 204 -14.03 3.44 2.60
C GLN A 204 -14.94 4.26 1.68
N VAL A 205 -16.06 3.65 1.29
CA VAL A 205 -17.01 4.17 0.32
C VAL A 205 -18.39 4.12 0.95
N GLU A 206 -19.11 5.24 0.85
CA GLU A 206 -20.47 5.35 1.38
C GLU A 206 -21.37 4.24 0.81
N GLY A 207 -22.09 3.56 1.71
CA GLY A 207 -23.01 2.46 1.39
C GLY A 207 -22.35 1.13 0.96
N VAL A 208 -21.02 1.02 1.04
CA VAL A 208 -20.28 -0.23 0.83
C VAL A 208 -19.68 -0.65 2.17
N ASP A 209 -20.35 -1.53 2.90
CA ASP A 209 -19.88 -1.98 4.21
C ASP A 209 -18.68 -2.93 4.09
N GLU A 210 -17.84 -2.91 5.13
CA GLU A 210 -16.63 -3.71 5.25
C GLU A 210 -16.74 -4.65 6.45
N PRO A 211 -16.26 -5.90 6.34
CA PRO A 211 -16.41 -6.86 7.41
C PRO A 211 -15.40 -6.51 8.52
N ASP A 212 -15.70 -6.84 9.75
CA ASP A 212 -14.79 -6.64 10.89
C ASP A 212 -14.96 -7.78 11.88
N PHE A 213 -14.07 -7.92 12.85
CA PHE A 213 -14.20 -8.94 13.89
C PHE A 213 -15.27 -8.56 14.95
N VAL A 214 -15.74 -7.30 14.93
CA VAL A 214 -16.82 -6.81 15.80
C VAL A 214 -17.84 -5.99 15.00
N LYS A 215 -19.13 -6.26 15.22
CA LYS A 215 -20.25 -5.50 14.65
C LYS A 215 -21.31 -5.25 15.73
N ASN A 216 -22.20 -4.29 15.48
CA ASN A 216 -23.33 -4.02 16.36
C ASN A 216 -24.55 -3.56 15.56
N ASP A 217 -25.74 -3.78 16.11
CA ASP A 217 -27.04 -3.43 15.50
C ASP A 217 -27.83 -2.42 16.35
N GLY A 218 -27.15 -1.68 17.23
CA GLY A 218 -27.77 -0.74 18.18
C GLY A 218 -28.37 -1.39 19.44
N LYS A 219 -28.36 -2.73 19.53
CA LYS A 219 -28.75 -3.44 20.75
C LYS A 219 -27.76 -4.53 21.15
N TYR A 220 -27.27 -5.29 20.18
CA TYR A 220 -26.35 -6.39 20.37
C TYR A 220 -24.95 -6.04 19.84
N ILE A 221 -23.92 -6.61 20.48
CA ILE A 221 -22.56 -6.64 19.96
C ILE A 221 -22.25 -8.08 19.54
N TYR A 222 -21.77 -8.23 18.32
CA TYR A 222 -21.31 -9.48 17.72
C TYR A 222 -19.80 -9.44 17.65
N LEU A 223 -19.12 -10.41 18.28
CA LEU A 223 -17.67 -10.37 18.48
C LEU A 223 -17.04 -11.72 18.16
N LEU A 224 -16.10 -11.75 17.22
CA LEU A 224 -15.17 -12.86 17.07
C LEU A 224 -14.13 -12.82 18.20
N ASN A 225 -13.99 -13.94 18.91
CA ASN A 225 -12.98 -14.12 19.94
C ASN A 225 -12.38 -15.53 19.85
N GLY A 226 -11.17 -15.62 19.31
CA GLY A 226 -10.53 -16.89 19.01
C GLY A 226 -11.35 -17.73 18.03
N LYS A 227 -11.84 -18.90 18.49
CA LYS A 227 -12.65 -19.84 17.68
C LYS A 227 -14.15 -19.73 17.95
N LYS A 228 -14.57 -18.64 18.59
CA LYS A 228 -15.96 -18.41 18.95
C LYS A 228 -16.44 -17.09 18.37
N LEU A 229 -17.72 -17.05 18.01
CA LEU A 229 -18.46 -15.81 17.85
C LEU A 229 -19.40 -15.65 19.04
N LEU A 230 -19.31 -14.51 19.69
CA LEU A 230 -20.07 -14.15 20.88
C LEU A 230 -21.12 -13.10 20.53
N ILE A 231 -22.34 -13.28 21.02
CA ILE A 231 -23.44 -12.33 20.87
C ILE A 231 -23.78 -11.80 22.26
N ILE A 232 -23.61 -10.49 22.45
CA ILE A 232 -23.79 -9.79 23.72
C ILE A 232 -25.02 -8.90 23.59
N ASP A 233 -26.03 -9.08 24.45
CA ASP A 233 -27.08 -8.08 24.62
C ASP A 233 -26.43 -6.89 25.32
N ALA A 234 -26.21 -5.81 24.58
CA ALA A 234 -25.34 -4.70 24.98
C ALA A 234 -26.12 -3.50 25.50
N TYR A 235 -27.38 -3.33 25.10
CA TYR A 235 -28.19 -2.16 25.43
C TYR A 235 -29.59 -2.52 25.97
N PRO A 236 -30.02 -1.98 27.13
CA PRO A 236 -29.34 -0.96 27.94
C PRO A 236 -28.12 -1.51 28.71
N ALA A 237 -27.09 -0.69 28.83
CA ALA A 237 -25.75 -1.10 29.29
C ALA A 237 -25.70 -1.70 30.70
N GLU A 238 -26.59 -1.29 31.62
CA GLU A 238 -26.66 -1.85 32.98
C GLU A 238 -27.03 -3.33 32.98
N ARG A 239 -27.71 -3.80 31.93
CA ARG A 239 -28.15 -5.19 31.78
C ARG A 239 -27.24 -6.01 30.88
N MET A 240 -26.18 -5.41 30.33
CA MET A 240 -25.29 -6.06 29.37
C MET A 240 -24.85 -7.46 29.80
N ASN A 241 -25.03 -8.46 28.94
CA ASN A 241 -24.65 -9.86 29.19
C ASN A 241 -24.44 -10.64 27.89
N LEU A 242 -23.64 -11.72 27.97
CA LEU A 242 -23.51 -12.69 26.89
C LEU A 242 -24.82 -13.49 26.76
N VAL A 243 -25.38 -13.58 25.55
CA VAL A 243 -26.66 -14.27 25.27
C VAL A 243 -26.56 -15.39 24.24
N GLY A 244 -25.57 -15.34 23.34
CA GLY A 244 -25.39 -16.34 22.29
C GLY A 244 -23.91 -16.61 22.01
N GLU A 245 -23.63 -17.82 21.52
CA GLU A 245 -22.30 -18.28 21.19
C GLU A 245 -22.35 -19.25 20.01
N ILE A 246 -21.39 -19.12 19.09
CA ILE A 246 -21.17 -20.05 17.97
C ILE A 246 -19.73 -20.55 18.07
N ASP A 247 -19.56 -21.86 18.19
CA ASP A 247 -18.26 -22.53 18.18
C ASP A 247 -17.87 -22.96 16.77
N PHE A 248 -16.63 -22.69 16.37
CA PHE A 248 -16.06 -23.14 15.10
C PHE A 248 -15.03 -24.26 15.31
N ASN A 249 -14.92 -25.16 14.34
CA ASN A 249 -13.94 -26.26 14.37
C ASN A 249 -12.51 -25.70 14.43
N ASP A 250 -11.63 -26.41 15.14
CA ASP A 250 -10.20 -26.10 15.27
C ASP A 250 -9.45 -25.92 13.94
N SER A 251 -9.94 -26.52 12.86
CA SER A 251 -9.36 -26.39 11.52
C SER A 251 -9.73 -25.09 10.79
N ILE A 252 -10.66 -24.30 11.33
CA ILE A 252 -11.17 -23.07 10.74
C ILE A 252 -10.59 -21.88 11.50
N ASN A 253 -9.97 -20.96 10.76
CA ASN A 253 -9.57 -19.65 11.25
C ASN A 253 -10.59 -18.62 10.76
N ILE A 254 -11.54 -18.25 11.64
CA ILE A 254 -12.51 -17.18 11.40
C ILE A 254 -11.83 -15.81 11.51
N ARG A 255 -12.18 -14.90 10.63
CA ARG A 255 -11.50 -13.60 10.51
C ARG A 255 -12.43 -12.41 10.67
N ASP A 256 -13.55 -12.41 9.96
CA ASP A 256 -14.40 -11.22 9.86
C ASP A 256 -15.89 -11.59 9.80
N ILE A 257 -16.75 -10.62 10.12
CA ILE A 257 -18.22 -10.76 10.11
C ILE A 257 -18.95 -9.57 9.48
N PHE A 258 -20.15 -9.85 8.97
CA PHE A 258 -21.20 -8.86 8.70
C PHE A 258 -22.47 -9.20 9.49
N VAL A 259 -23.23 -8.16 9.83
CA VAL A 259 -24.58 -8.28 10.40
C VAL A 259 -25.51 -7.41 9.56
N ASN A 260 -26.57 -8.01 9.02
CA ASN A 260 -27.63 -7.29 8.29
C ASN A 260 -28.99 -7.87 8.69
N GLY A 261 -29.75 -7.11 9.49
CA GLY A 261 -31.03 -7.55 10.03
C GLY A 261 -30.90 -8.82 10.87
N ASP A 262 -31.55 -9.88 10.42
CA ASP A 262 -31.52 -11.21 11.05
C ASP A 262 -30.47 -12.14 10.43
N LYS A 263 -29.57 -11.62 9.58
CA LYS A 263 -28.48 -12.39 8.98
C LYS A 263 -27.13 -12.03 9.59
N LEU A 264 -26.37 -13.07 9.93
CA LEU A 264 -24.97 -12.99 10.36
C LEU A 264 -24.10 -13.78 9.40
N ILE A 265 -23.14 -13.10 8.76
CA ILE A 265 -22.22 -13.71 7.81
C ILE A 265 -20.84 -13.79 8.44
N VAL A 266 -20.20 -14.96 8.40
CA VAL A 266 -18.88 -15.22 8.99
C VAL A 266 -17.92 -15.69 7.91
N PHE A 267 -16.76 -15.04 7.83
CA PHE A 267 -15.70 -15.37 6.88
C PHE A 267 -14.49 -16.00 7.58
N GLY A 268 -13.82 -16.92 6.91
CA GLY A 268 -12.61 -17.55 7.44
C GLY A 268 -11.86 -18.37 6.42
N ASN A 269 -10.83 -19.07 6.90
CA ASN A 269 -9.99 -19.96 6.12
C ASN A 269 -9.84 -21.32 6.80
N THR A 270 -9.73 -22.38 6.01
CA THR A 270 -9.23 -23.68 6.47
C THR A 270 -7.91 -24.00 5.80
N TYR A 271 -6.99 -24.58 6.56
CA TYR A 271 -5.71 -25.07 6.08
C TYR A 271 -5.62 -26.58 6.28
N LYS A 272 -5.43 -27.32 5.19
CA LYS A 272 -5.21 -28.77 5.25
C LYS A 272 -3.82 -29.09 4.70
N TYR A 273 -2.90 -29.47 5.58
CA TYR A 273 -1.58 -29.92 5.16
C TYR A 273 -1.66 -31.30 4.52
N MET A 274 -1.19 -31.42 3.28
CA MET A 274 -1.10 -32.67 2.56
C MET A 274 0.37 -33.06 2.40
N SER A 275 0.76 -34.24 2.91
CA SER A 275 2.11 -34.78 2.74
C SER A 275 2.24 -35.47 1.39
N TYR A 276 3.38 -35.31 0.70
CA TYR A 276 3.75 -36.22 -0.37
C TYR A 276 4.13 -37.55 0.27
N LEU A 277 3.21 -38.52 0.34
CA LEU A 277 3.64 -39.91 0.42
C LEU A 277 3.98 -40.33 -1.01
N PRO A 278 5.25 -40.64 -1.34
CA PRO A 278 5.57 -41.14 -2.66
C PRO A 278 4.82 -42.45 -2.86
N GLU A 279 4.19 -42.59 -4.02
CA GLU A 279 3.56 -43.81 -4.54
C GLU A 279 4.56 -44.99 -4.72
N TYR A 280 5.82 -44.82 -4.29
CA TYR A 280 6.89 -45.82 -4.26
C TYR A 280 6.88 -46.72 -3.00
N ALA A 281 5.73 -46.88 -2.33
CA ALA A 281 5.59 -47.80 -1.19
C ALA A 281 5.09 -49.21 -1.60
N GLU A 282 5.23 -49.61 -2.87
CA GLU A 282 4.88 -50.97 -3.33
C GLU A 282 5.92 -52.06 -3.03
N THR A 283 7.06 -51.75 -2.41
CA THR A 283 7.94 -52.82 -1.88
C THR A 283 7.80 -52.92 -0.36
N LYS A 284 6.73 -53.59 0.09
CA LYS A 284 6.45 -53.92 1.51
C LYS A 284 7.52 -54.80 2.19
N ASP A 285 8.52 -55.29 1.47
CA ASP A 285 9.46 -56.28 2.01
C ASP A 285 10.85 -55.75 2.42
N LYS A 286 11.09 -54.43 2.45
CA LYS A 286 12.38 -53.88 2.92
C LYS A 286 12.34 -52.80 4.00
N VAL A 287 11.16 -52.49 4.55
CA VAL A 287 11.00 -51.51 5.65
C VAL A 287 10.79 -52.19 7.02
N ALA A 288 10.71 -53.53 7.06
CA ALA A 288 10.38 -54.28 8.28
C ALA A 288 11.58 -54.67 9.18
N SER A 289 12.80 -54.16 8.96
CA SER A 289 13.99 -54.57 9.73
C SER A 289 14.77 -53.46 10.44
N SER A 290 14.25 -52.24 10.47
CA SER A 290 14.72 -51.21 11.41
C SER A 290 13.50 -50.63 12.11
N GLY A 291 13.27 -50.99 13.37
CA GLY A 291 12.17 -50.51 14.21
C GLY A 291 12.26 -49.02 14.57
N MET A 292 12.38 -48.16 13.57
CA MET A 292 12.27 -46.71 13.64
C MET A 292 11.63 -46.23 12.33
N VAL A 293 10.31 -46.04 12.32
CA VAL A 293 9.74 -45.00 11.46
C VAL A 293 10.21 -43.70 12.09
N ALA A 294 11.29 -43.13 11.58
CA ALA A 294 11.72 -41.80 12.00
C ALA A 294 10.53 -40.86 11.75
N PRO A 295 10.02 -40.14 12.78
CA PRO A 295 9.11 -39.03 12.51
C PRO A 295 9.88 -38.09 11.59
N CYS A 296 9.24 -37.67 10.51
CA CYS A 296 9.77 -36.66 9.62
C CYS A 296 10.10 -35.38 10.42
N ILE A 297 11.37 -35.17 10.78
CA ILE A 297 11.85 -33.98 11.49
C ILE A 297 12.87 -33.30 10.56
N GLY A 298 12.42 -32.35 9.74
CA GLY A 298 13.28 -31.54 8.87
C GLY A 298 12.58 -30.98 7.63
N ARG A 299 13.08 -29.86 7.08
CA ARG A 299 12.59 -29.10 5.91
C ARG A 299 12.56 -29.86 4.57
N GLU A 300 12.76 -31.18 4.57
CA GLU A 300 12.91 -32.00 3.36
C GLU A 300 11.70 -32.90 3.06
N CYS A 301 10.65 -32.83 3.89
CA CYS A 301 9.36 -33.45 3.56
C CYS A 301 8.48 -32.44 2.86
N GLY A 302 8.49 -32.47 1.52
CA GLY A 302 7.54 -31.70 0.75
C GLY A 302 6.09 -32.05 1.19
N GLY A 303 5.30 -31.01 1.37
CA GLY A 303 3.86 -31.07 1.47
C GLY A 303 3.31 -29.76 0.93
N TYR A 304 2.00 -29.70 0.68
CA TYR A 304 1.33 -28.46 0.32
C TYR A 304 0.09 -28.28 1.18
N SER A 305 -0.27 -27.04 1.50
CA SER A 305 -1.55 -26.71 2.09
C SER A 305 -2.62 -26.66 1.01
N GLU A 306 -3.74 -27.34 1.22
CA GLU A 306 -4.99 -26.99 0.57
C GLU A 306 -5.70 -25.94 1.42
N GLU A 307 -5.86 -24.77 0.83
CA GLU A 307 -6.51 -23.62 1.45
C GLU A 307 -7.93 -23.49 0.90
N LYS A 308 -8.90 -23.26 1.78
CA LYS A 308 -10.27 -22.92 1.40
C LYS A 308 -10.76 -21.72 2.19
N THR A 309 -11.35 -20.78 1.48
CA THR A 309 -12.17 -19.70 2.03
C THR A 309 -13.50 -20.29 2.45
N ILE A 310 -13.97 -19.95 3.65
CA ILE A 310 -15.25 -20.38 4.18
C ILE A 310 -16.14 -19.15 4.39
N ILE A 311 -17.41 -19.28 4.00
CA ILE A 311 -18.46 -18.29 4.25
C ILE A 311 -19.64 -19.02 4.88
N TYR A 312 -19.96 -18.67 6.13
CA TYR A 312 -21.15 -19.14 6.82
C TYR A 312 -22.20 -18.04 6.85
N VAL A 313 -23.47 -18.40 6.62
CA VAL A 313 -24.62 -17.53 6.78
C VAL A 313 -25.52 -18.13 7.86
N TYR A 314 -25.76 -17.37 8.92
CA TYR A 314 -26.61 -17.73 10.03
C TYR A 314 -27.88 -16.88 10.05
N ASP A 315 -29.02 -17.50 10.35
CA ASP A 315 -30.18 -16.80 10.89
C ASP A 315 -29.94 -16.52 12.38
N ILE A 316 -30.06 -15.26 12.77
CA ILE A 316 -29.91 -14.80 14.15
C ILE A 316 -31.22 -14.23 14.70
N SER A 317 -32.37 -14.45 14.06
CA SER A 317 -33.70 -14.03 14.56
C SER A 317 -33.90 -14.38 16.05
N ASP A 318 -33.41 -15.54 16.49
CA ASP A 318 -33.10 -15.84 17.89
C ASP A 318 -31.58 -15.69 18.17
N ARG A 319 -31.18 -14.55 18.75
CA ARG A 319 -29.77 -14.27 19.10
C ARG A 319 -29.18 -15.23 20.14
N SER A 320 -30.01 -15.98 20.88
CA SER A 320 -29.54 -16.96 21.86
C SER A 320 -29.26 -18.34 21.26
N GLY A 321 -29.79 -18.61 20.06
CA GLY A 321 -29.56 -19.84 19.32
C GLY A 321 -29.45 -19.61 17.82
N PRO A 322 -28.35 -19.01 17.32
CA PRO A 322 -28.12 -18.81 15.90
C PRO A 322 -28.18 -20.13 15.10
N GLU A 323 -28.89 -20.13 13.97
CA GLU A 323 -29.04 -21.31 13.11
C GLU A 323 -28.25 -21.16 11.81
N LEU A 324 -27.41 -22.14 11.48
CA LEU A 324 -26.64 -22.12 10.23
C LEU A 324 -27.57 -22.43 9.04
N GLU A 325 -27.79 -21.45 8.16
CA GLU A 325 -28.59 -21.62 6.95
C GLU A 325 -27.74 -22.07 5.75
N LYS A 326 -26.52 -21.56 5.65
CA LYS A 326 -25.67 -21.77 4.48
C LYS A 326 -24.18 -21.86 4.79
N ASN A 327 -23.51 -22.79 4.13
CA ASN A 327 -22.06 -22.95 4.14
C ASN A 327 -21.55 -22.95 2.70
N ILE A 328 -20.66 -22.01 2.38
CA ILE A 328 -19.97 -21.92 1.10
C ILE A 328 -18.48 -22.09 1.35
N SER A 329 -17.82 -22.94 0.54
CA SER A 329 -16.36 -22.98 0.51
C SER A 329 -15.80 -22.76 -0.90
N ILE A 330 -14.69 -22.04 -1.00
CA ILE A 330 -14.03 -21.70 -2.27
C ILE A 330 -12.55 -22.06 -2.11
N LYS A 331 -11.95 -22.73 -3.10
CA LYS A 331 -10.50 -22.98 -3.08
C LYS A 331 -9.73 -21.64 -3.04
N GLY A 332 -8.69 -21.57 -2.19
CA GLY A 332 -7.87 -20.37 -1.98
C GLY A 332 -8.11 -19.67 -0.64
N ASN A 333 -7.26 -18.72 -0.30
CA ASN A 333 -7.34 -17.91 0.91
C ASN A 333 -8.30 -16.73 0.75
N TYR A 334 -9.07 -16.47 1.80
CA TYR A 334 -9.87 -15.28 1.97
C TYR A 334 -8.99 -14.03 2.00
N ILE A 335 -9.31 -13.06 1.15
CA ILE A 335 -8.62 -11.78 1.09
C ILE A 335 -9.44 -10.71 1.82
N ASP A 336 -10.66 -10.46 1.35
CA ASP A 336 -11.55 -9.42 1.90
C ASP A 336 -12.99 -9.62 1.39
N SER A 337 -13.94 -8.81 1.86
CA SER A 337 -15.31 -8.78 1.35
C SER A 337 -15.95 -7.41 1.45
N ARG A 338 -17.03 -7.18 0.71
CA ARG A 338 -17.87 -5.99 0.85
C ARG A 338 -19.34 -6.38 0.89
N MET A 339 -20.16 -5.62 1.61
CA MET A 339 -21.61 -5.77 1.61
C MET A 339 -22.27 -4.51 1.09
N ILE A 340 -23.18 -4.65 0.11
CA ILE A 340 -23.95 -3.54 -0.47
C ILE A 340 -25.41 -3.97 -0.46
N GLY A 341 -26.21 -3.36 0.42
CA GLY A 341 -27.55 -3.84 0.72
C GLY A 341 -27.52 -5.30 1.16
N ASP A 342 -28.29 -6.15 0.48
CA ASP A 342 -28.42 -7.58 0.80
C ASP A 342 -27.40 -8.46 0.06
N TYR A 343 -26.41 -7.85 -0.60
CA TYR A 343 -25.43 -8.56 -1.41
C TYR A 343 -24.04 -8.53 -0.79
N VAL A 344 -23.42 -9.71 -0.67
CA VAL A 344 -22.04 -9.90 -0.24
C VAL A 344 -21.16 -10.19 -1.46
N TYR A 345 -20.06 -9.44 -1.57
CA TYR A 345 -19.00 -9.65 -2.55
C TYR A 345 -17.74 -10.13 -1.83
N ALA A 346 -17.39 -11.41 -1.97
CA ALA A 346 -16.23 -12.02 -1.33
C ALA A 346 -15.10 -12.25 -2.33
N ILE A 347 -13.86 -11.91 -1.93
CA ILE A 347 -12.66 -12.09 -2.74
C ILE A 347 -11.75 -13.12 -2.09
N SER A 348 -11.30 -14.10 -2.88
CA SER A 348 -10.30 -15.09 -2.45
C SER A 348 -9.20 -15.29 -3.49
N SER A 349 -8.01 -15.68 -3.02
CA SER A 349 -6.84 -15.93 -3.87
C SER A 349 -6.37 -17.38 -3.78
N GLN A 350 -6.16 -18.04 -4.92
CA GLN A 350 -5.69 -19.42 -4.99
C GLN A 350 -4.44 -19.52 -5.86
N TYR A 351 -3.33 -20.01 -5.29
CA TYR A 351 -2.15 -20.39 -6.07
C TYR A 351 -2.42 -21.64 -6.90
N ILE A 352 -1.92 -21.64 -8.13
CA ILE A 352 -2.12 -22.71 -9.09
C ILE A 352 -0.78 -23.23 -9.55
N TYR A 353 -0.69 -24.55 -9.58
CA TYR A 353 0.51 -25.26 -9.98
C TYR A 353 0.20 -26.26 -11.09
N GLY A 354 1.08 -26.31 -12.09
CA GLY A 354 1.03 -27.27 -13.17
C GLY A 354 1.06 -28.71 -12.67
N GLY A 355 0.36 -29.60 -13.37
CA GLY A 355 0.23 -31.01 -13.01
C GLY A 355 -0.69 -31.31 -11.81
N ARG A 356 -1.49 -30.34 -11.34
CA ARG A 356 -2.51 -30.52 -10.29
C ARG A 356 -3.93 -30.35 -10.83
N ASP A 357 -4.92 -30.66 -10.00
CA ASP A 357 -6.31 -30.26 -10.25
C ASP A 357 -6.44 -28.73 -10.09
N ILE A 358 -6.48 -28.04 -11.22
CA ILE A 358 -6.55 -26.58 -11.31
C ILE A 358 -7.97 -26.08 -11.59
N TYR A 359 -8.99 -26.93 -11.44
CA TYR A 359 -10.36 -26.52 -11.69
C TYR A 359 -10.84 -25.59 -10.56
N PRO A 360 -11.32 -24.38 -10.89
CA PRO A 360 -11.97 -23.51 -9.92
C PRO A 360 -13.30 -24.14 -9.53
N VAL A 361 -13.41 -24.49 -8.24
CA VAL A 361 -14.58 -25.14 -7.66
C VAL A 361 -15.02 -24.33 -6.45
N LEU A 362 -16.34 -24.12 -6.38
CA LEU A 362 -17.01 -23.63 -5.18
C LEU A 362 -17.93 -24.74 -4.67
N GLU A 363 -18.07 -24.85 -3.36
CA GLU A 363 -18.91 -25.85 -2.70
C GLU A 363 -20.02 -25.11 -1.97
N ILE A 364 -21.27 -25.51 -2.17
CA ILE A 364 -22.43 -24.94 -1.46
C ILE A 364 -23.13 -26.09 -0.73
N ASN A 365 -23.18 -26.01 0.61
CA ASN A 365 -23.80 -27.01 1.47
C ASN A 365 -23.32 -28.45 1.16
N GLY A 366 -22.01 -28.63 0.91
CA GLY A 366 -21.42 -29.92 0.57
C GLY A 366 -21.49 -30.32 -0.90
N VAL A 367 -22.14 -29.53 -1.76
CA VAL A 367 -22.29 -29.80 -3.19
C VAL A 367 -21.26 -28.99 -3.98
N GLU A 368 -20.32 -29.68 -4.62
CA GLU A 368 -19.34 -29.06 -5.50
C GLU A 368 -19.98 -28.56 -6.80
N LYS A 369 -19.61 -27.33 -7.17
CA LYS A 369 -19.97 -26.67 -8.42
C LYS A 369 -18.71 -26.12 -9.06
N THR A 370 -18.29 -26.76 -10.15
CA THR A 370 -17.21 -26.24 -10.98
C THR A 370 -17.65 -24.95 -11.65
N VAL A 371 -16.80 -23.92 -11.63
CA VAL A 371 -17.06 -22.66 -12.34
C VAL A 371 -17.11 -22.95 -13.84
N PRO A 372 -18.00 -22.34 -14.64
CA PRO A 372 -17.97 -22.51 -16.09
C PRO A 372 -16.64 -21.98 -16.67
N ILE A 373 -16.05 -22.65 -17.66
CA ILE A 373 -14.76 -22.19 -18.24
C ILE A 373 -14.86 -20.79 -18.86
N GLY A 374 -16.03 -20.42 -19.40
CA GLY A 374 -16.32 -19.07 -19.89
C GLY A 374 -16.35 -18.01 -18.78
N ASP A 375 -16.34 -18.41 -17.51
CA ASP A 375 -16.28 -17.51 -16.35
C ASP A 375 -14.87 -17.44 -15.73
N VAL A 376 -13.89 -18.06 -16.38
CA VAL A 376 -12.47 -17.99 -16.04
C VAL A 376 -11.77 -17.07 -17.03
N TYR A 377 -11.32 -15.93 -16.52
CA TYR A 377 -10.59 -14.91 -17.27
C TYR A 377 -9.09 -15.01 -16.99
N TYR A 378 -8.27 -14.63 -17.95
CA TYR A 378 -6.82 -14.54 -17.80
C TYR A 378 -6.24 -13.41 -18.65
N ASN A 379 -5.04 -12.94 -18.32
CA ASN A 379 -4.27 -12.08 -19.20
C ASN A 379 -2.92 -12.75 -19.54
N ASP A 380 -2.21 -12.24 -20.55
CA ASP A 380 -0.94 -12.82 -21.00
C ASP A 380 0.28 -12.24 -20.24
N ILE A 381 0.07 -11.66 -19.06
CA ILE A 381 1.15 -11.08 -18.25
C ILE A 381 2.05 -12.21 -17.76
N ASN A 382 3.35 -12.10 -18.04
CA ASN A 382 4.35 -13.08 -17.64
C ASN A 382 4.86 -12.76 -16.23
N ASP A 383 4.06 -13.05 -15.22
CA ASP A 383 4.36 -12.78 -13.80
C ASP A 383 5.03 -13.98 -13.08
N GLY A 384 5.10 -15.15 -13.72
CA GLY A 384 5.69 -16.36 -13.16
C GLY A 384 4.92 -16.93 -11.97
N GLN A 385 3.75 -16.36 -11.61
CA GLN A 385 2.92 -16.79 -10.49
C GLN A 385 1.46 -16.91 -10.95
N PHE A 386 0.95 -18.14 -11.08
CA PHE A 386 -0.43 -18.37 -11.46
C PHE A 386 -1.32 -18.29 -10.22
N VAL A 387 -2.00 -17.16 -10.03
CA VAL A 387 -2.96 -16.97 -8.94
C VAL A 387 -4.34 -16.68 -9.51
N PHE A 388 -5.31 -17.51 -9.15
CA PHE A 388 -6.72 -17.20 -9.35
C PHE A 388 -7.20 -16.25 -8.26
N THR A 389 -7.83 -15.16 -8.69
CA THR A 389 -8.65 -14.31 -7.84
C THR A 389 -10.11 -14.65 -8.11
N ASN A 390 -10.80 -15.21 -7.12
CA ASN A 390 -12.23 -15.46 -7.19
C ASN A 390 -12.97 -14.21 -6.73
N VAL A 391 -13.98 -13.78 -7.49
CA VAL A 391 -14.94 -12.75 -7.09
C VAL A 391 -16.30 -13.44 -7.00
N VAL A 392 -16.80 -13.58 -5.78
CA VAL A 392 -18.07 -14.23 -5.49
C VAL A 392 -19.09 -13.16 -5.10
N ALA A 393 -20.26 -13.18 -5.73
CA ALA A 393 -21.40 -12.36 -5.33
C ALA A 393 -22.51 -13.26 -4.81
N MET A 394 -23.08 -12.89 -3.67
CA MET A 394 -24.10 -13.68 -2.96
C MET A 394 -25.23 -12.77 -2.50
N ASP A 395 -26.47 -13.16 -2.79
CA ASP A 395 -27.66 -12.62 -2.13
C ASP A 395 -27.86 -13.37 -0.80
N ILE A 396 -27.91 -12.63 0.31
CA ILE A 396 -28.06 -13.23 1.65
C ILE A 396 -29.49 -13.69 1.95
N GLU A 397 -30.49 -13.20 1.22
CA GLU A 397 -31.90 -13.54 1.42
C GLU A 397 -32.31 -14.75 0.58
N SER A 398 -32.05 -14.71 -0.73
CA SER A 398 -32.35 -15.86 -1.61
C SER A 398 -31.31 -16.98 -1.50
N GLY A 399 -30.08 -16.63 -1.10
CA GLY A 399 -28.92 -17.50 -1.14
C GLY A 399 -28.35 -17.68 -2.54
N ASP A 400 -28.76 -16.95 -3.57
CA ASP A 400 -28.16 -17.12 -4.89
C ASP A 400 -26.68 -16.71 -4.89
N VAL A 401 -25.84 -17.50 -5.57
CA VAL A 401 -24.38 -17.32 -5.60
C VAL A 401 -23.86 -17.37 -7.02
N SER A 402 -23.08 -16.36 -7.39
CA SER A 402 -22.29 -16.31 -8.63
C SER A 402 -20.79 -16.22 -8.31
N ASN A 403 -19.95 -16.68 -9.25
CA ASN A 403 -18.51 -16.64 -9.11
C ASN A 403 -17.87 -16.37 -10.49
N LYS A 404 -16.94 -15.42 -10.55
CA LYS A 404 -16.03 -15.21 -11.69
C LYS A 404 -14.59 -15.35 -11.20
N VAL A 405 -13.74 -15.94 -12.02
CA VAL A 405 -12.35 -16.24 -11.66
C VAL A 405 -11.41 -15.48 -12.59
N TYR A 406 -10.41 -14.82 -12.04
CA TYR A 406 -9.45 -14.00 -12.76
C TYR A 406 -8.03 -14.50 -12.49
N LEU A 407 -7.34 -15.00 -13.51
CA LEU A 407 -5.92 -15.36 -13.48
C LEU A 407 -5.09 -14.11 -13.79
N THR A 408 -4.78 -13.34 -12.76
CA THR A 408 -4.15 -12.01 -12.84
C THR A 408 -2.76 -11.93 -12.22
N GLY A 409 -2.25 -13.07 -11.74
CA GLY A 409 -1.10 -13.10 -10.84
C GLY A 409 -1.47 -12.69 -9.42
N ALA A 410 -0.44 -12.43 -8.61
CA ALA A 410 -0.63 -11.90 -7.27
C ALA A 410 -1.38 -10.56 -7.31
N THR A 411 -2.67 -10.60 -7.01
CA THR A 411 -3.52 -9.42 -6.87
C THR A 411 -3.01 -8.60 -5.68
N GLY A 412 -2.79 -7.31 -5.92
CA GLY A 412 -2.43 -6.32 -4.92
C GLY A 412 -3.65 -5.78 -4.19
N THR A 413 -3.78 -4.46 -4.13
CA THR A 413 -4.87 -3.78 -3.43
C THR A 413 -6.21 -3.91 -4.17
N ILE A 414 -7.29 -4.11 -3.43
CA ILE A 414 -8.67 -4.13 -3.93
C ILE A 414 -9.35 -2.81 -3.57
N TYR A 415 -10.15 -2.27 -4.49
CA TYR A 415 -11.08 -1.17 -4.22
C TYR A 415 -12.47 -1.55 -4.69
N VAL A 416 -13.50 -1.19 -3.93
CA VAL A 416 -14.89 -1.49 -4.28
C VAL A 416 -15.73 -0.22 -4.13
N SER A 417 -16.36 0.18 -5.22
CA SER A 417 -17.40 1.22 -5.23
C SER A 417 -18.79 0.58 -5.21
N GLN A 418 -19.83 1.41 -5.21
CA GLN A 418 -21.22 0.97 -5.27
C GLN A 418 -21.53 0.02 -6.44
N ASN A 419 -20.82 0.17 -7.56
CA ASN A 419 -21.13 -0.56 -8.79
C ASN A 419 -19.94 -1.34 -9.36
N ASN A 420 -18.74 -1.24 -8.77
CA ASN A 420 -17.54 -1.81 -9.36
C ASN A 420 -16.59 -2.37 -8.30
N VAL A 421 -15.95 -3.50 -8.64
CA VAL A 421 -14.75 -4.03 -7.99
C VAL A 421 -13.56 -3.74 -8.89
N TYR A 422 -12.50 -3.20 -8.31
CA TYR A 422 -11.22 -2.94 -8.97
C TYR A 422 -10.16 -3.84 -8.36
N LEU A 423 -9.57 -4.69 -9.20
CA LEU A 423 -8.46 -5.57 -8.82
C LEU A 423 -7.17 -4.98 -9.37
N THR A 424 -6.20 -4.69 -8.51
CA THR A 424 -4.89 -4.22 -8.96
C THR A 424 -3.88 -5.36 -9.02
N SER A 425 -2.93 -5.30 -9.94
CA SER A 425 -1.76 -6.17 -9.96
C SER A 425 -0.53 -5.41 -10.43
N LEU A 426 0.65 -5.89 -10.03
CA LEU A 426 1.90 -5.23 -10.37
C LEU A 426 2.49 -5.81 -11.65
N LYS A 427 2.69 -4.97 -12.65
CA LYS A 427 3.38 -5.31 -13.89
C LYS A 427 4.78 -4.71 -13.86
N ARG A 428 5.79 -5.57 -13.85
CA ARG A 428 7.19 -5.16 -13.93
C ARG A 428 7.80 -5.51 -15.28
N ALA A 429 8.68 -4.64 -15.77
CA ALA A 429 9.50 -4.99 -16.93
C ALA A 429 10.37 -6.20 -16.57
N SER A 430 10.36 -7.22 -17.43
CA SER A 430 11.23 -8.38 -17.21
C SER A 430 12.70 -7.96 -17.30
N TYR A 431 13.58 -8.65 -16.60
CA TYR A 431 15.02 -8.39 -16.69
C TYR A 431 15.54 -8.52 -18.15
N ASN A 432 14.94 -9.43 -18.93
CA ASN A 432 15.26 -9.58 -20.35
C ASN A 432 14.81 -8.37 -21.17
N ASP A 433 13.61 -7.82 -20.92
CA ASP A 433 13.14 -6.60 -21.59
C ASP A 433 14.03 -5.40 -21.21
N TYR A 434 14.37 -5.28 -19.94
CA TYR A 434 15.31 -4.26 -19.45
C TYR A 434 16.66 -4.32 -20.18
N ASN A 435 17.28 -5.51 -20.24
CA ASN A 435 18.56 -5.71 -20.92
C ASN A 435 18.47 -5.47 -22.43
N LYS A 436 17.41 -5.97 -23.08
CA LYS A 436 17.16 -5.75 -24.51
C LYS A 436 17.02 -4.26 -24.81
N ARG A 437 16.29 -3.51 -23.98
CA ARG A 437 16.15 -2.06 -24.11
C ARG A 437 17.45 -1.31 -23.90
N ILE A 438 18.35 -1.74 -23.00
CA ILE A 438 19.71 -1.18 -22.93
C ILE A 438 20.41 -1.32 -24.28
N VAL A 439 20.34 -2.50 -24.89
CA VAL A 439 20.97 -2.73 -26.19
C VAL A 439 20.35 -1.82 -27.26
N GLU A 440 19.02 -1.78 -27.33
CA GLU A 440 18.29 -1.06 -28.38
C GLU A 440 18.34 0.46 -28.24
N ASP A 441 18.15 0.98 -27.03
CA ASP A 441 17.98 2.41 -26.77
C ASP A 441 19.29 3.12 -26.40
N VAL A 442 20.28 2.39 -25.89
CA VAL A 442 21.54 2.97 -25.40
C VAL A 442 22.71 2.52 -26.26
N ILE A 443 22.93 1.21 -26.41
CA ILE A 443 24.13 0.68 -27.09
C ILE A 443 24.07 0.95 -28.60
N LEU A 444 23.00 0.53 -29.28
CA LEU A 444 22.89 0.66 -30.75
C LEU A 444 22.93 2.12 -31.26
N PRO A 445 22.43 3.14 -30.53
CA PRO A 445 22.60 4.54 -30.91
C PRO A 445 24.01 5.11 -30.66
N LEU A 446 24.78 4.52 -29.75
CA LEU A 446 26.11 5.01 -29.37
C LEU A 446 27.25 4.41 -30.21
N LEU A 447 27.07 3.18 -30.71
CA LEU A 447 28.12 2.50 -31.49
C LEU A 447 28.24 3.01 -32.94
N PRO A 448 29.45 3.02 -33.51
CA PRO A 448 29.64 3.26 -34.94
C PRO A 448 29.01 2.12 -35.77
N LEU A 449 28.75 2.38 -37.05
CA LEU A 449 28.00 1.49 -37.94
C LEU A 449 28.53 0.05 -37.95
N GLU A 450 29.85 -0.13 -38.02
CA GLU A 450 30.50 -1.45 -38.07
C GLU A 450 30.23 -2.28 -36.80
N GLU A 451 30.34 -1.68 -35.61
CA GLU A 451 30.08 -2.37 -34.36
C GLU A 451 28.59 -2.58 -34.12
N LYS A 452 27.76 -1.64 -34.58
CA LYS A 452 26.31 -1.74 -34.54
C LYS A 452 25.79 -2.96 -35.32
N GLU A 453 26.36 -3.23 -36.50
CA GLU A 453 25.98 -4.40 -37.33
C GLU A 453 26.27 -5.72 -36.60
N LYS A 454 27.42 -5.83 -35.93
CA LYS A 454 27.77 -7.01 -35.11
C LYS A 454 26.76 -7.24 -33.98
N VAL A 455 26.36 -6.18 -33.29
CA VAL A 455 25.35 -6.26 -32.22
C VAL A 455 23.99 -6.68 -32.78
N VAL A 456 23.56 -6.14 -33.93
CA VAL A 456 22.29 -6.53 -34.56
C VAL A 456 22.28 -8.00 -34.97
N GLU A 457 23.41 -8.53 -35.45
CA GLU A 457 23.55 -9.95 -35.79
C GLU A 457 23.42 -10.85 -34.56
N ILE A 458 24.07 -10.48 -33.45
CA ILE A 458 23.93 -11.17 -32.16
C ILE A 458 22.46 -11.19 -31.70
N MET A 459 21.75 -10.08 -31.83
CA MET A 459 20.34 -10.01 -31.41
C MET A 459 19.43 -10.98 -32.20
N LYS A 460 19.82 -11.35 -33.43
CA LYS A 460 19.11 -12.33 -34.29
C LYS A 460 19.53 -13.78 -34.06
N SER A 461 20.59 -14.02 -33.28
CA SER A 461 21.12 -15.36 -33.03
C SER A 461 20.18 -16.21 -32.15
N SER A 462 20.49 -17.51 -32.07
CA SER A 462 19.81 -18.46 -31.17
C SER A 462 20.31 -18.40 -29.71
N GLU A 463 21.18 -17.45 -29.38
CA GLU A 463 21.65 -17.25 -28.01
C GLU A 463 20.49 -16.89 -27.07
N SER A 464 20.67 -17.20 -25.78
CA SER A 464 19.75 -16.73 -24.73
C SER A 464 19.73 -15.20 -24.67
N ASP A 465 18.64 -14.60 -24.19
CA ASP A 465 18.53 -13.14 -24.05
C ASP A 465 19.67 -12.55 -23.19
N TYR A 466 20.03 -13.24 -22.11
CA TYR A 466 21.17 -12.87 -21.27
C TYR A 466 22.51 -12.99 -22.01
N GLY A 467 22.69 -14.06 -22.80
CA GLY A 467 23.86 -14.24 -23.66
C GLY A 467 24.01 -13.12 -24.68
N LYS A 468 22.91 -12.75 -25.37
CA LYS A 468 22.85 -11.64 -26.32
C LYS A 468 23.26 -10.32 -25.68
N PHE A 469 22.72 -10.01 -24.52
CA PHE A 469 23.07 -8.81 -23.76
C PHE A 469 24.56 -8.76 -23.42
N ASN A 470 25.12 -9.84 -22.88
CA ASN A 470 26.54 -9.89 -22.51
C ASN A 470 27.46 -9.74 -23.72
N LEU A 471 27.11 -10.33 -24.85
CA LEU A 471 27.87 -10.19 -26.09
C LEU A 471 27.80 -8.77 -26.64
N ALA A 472 26.63 -8.11 -26.58
CA ALA A 472 26.48 -6.71 -26.97
C ALA A 472 27.29 -5.77 -26.06
N MET A 473 27.25 -6.00 -24.74
CA MET A 473 28.07 -5.27 -23.77
C MET A 473 29.57 -5.50 -24.01
N LYS A 474 29.96 -6.72 -24.37
CA LYS A 474 31.35 -7.04 -24.71
C LYS A 474 31.82 -6.25 -25.95
N ILE A 475 31.04 -6.21 -27.04
CA ILE A 475 31.37 -5.40 -28.22
C ILE A 475 31.51 -3.92 -27.85
N THR A 476 30.60 -3.42 -27.01
CA THR A 476 30.64 -2.03 -26.54
C THR A 476 31.91 -1.73 -25.75
N LYS A 477 32.31 -2.66 -24.88
CA LYS A 477 33.54 -2.57 -24.11
C LYS A 477 34.79 -2.66 -25.00
N ASP A 478 34.82 -3.61 -25.93
CA ASP A 478 35.93 -3.80 -26.87
C ASP A 478 36.12 -2.54 -27.74
N TYR A 479 35.02 -1.89 -28.15
CA TYR A 479 35.06 -0.60 -28.84
C TYR A 479 35.64 0.51 -27.95
N SER A 480 35.17 0.69 -26.71
CA SER A 480 35.75 1.65 -25.76
C SER A 480 37.25 1.39 -25.50
N ASP A 481 37.64 0.11 -25.40
CA ASP A 481 39.04 -0.28 -25.19
C ASP A 481 39.92 -0.07 -26.44
N SER A 482 39.33 0.00 -27.63
CA SER A 482 40.03 0.38 -28.87
C SER A 482 40.30 1.90 -28.99
N LEU A 483 39.56 2.73 -28.24
CA LEU A 483 39.75 4.18 -28.18
C LEU A 483 40.87 4.57 -27.22
N SER A 484 41.44 5.75 -27.38
CA SER A 484 42.46 6.29 -26.46
C SER A 484 42.29 7.80 -26.26
N GLY A 485 42.86 8.34 -25.16
CA GLY A 485 42.87 9.77 -24.89
C GLY A 485 41.47 10.40 -24.74
N GLU A 486 41.24 11.53 -25.40
CA GLU A 486 39.99 12.29 -25.31
C GLU A 486 38.79 11.53 -25.90
N ASP A 487 38.98 10.77 -26.98
CA ASP A 487 37.89 10.04 -27.64
C ASP A 487 37.32 8.94 -26.74
N LYS A 488 38.19 8.22 -26.01
CA LYS A 488 37.77 7.23 -25.02
C LYS A 488 36.98 7.90 -23.89
N ASN A 489 37.52 8.96 -23.31
CA ASN A 489 36.87 9.68 -22.22
C ASN A 489 35.50 10.22 -22.65
N ALA A 490 35.39 10.77 -23.86
CA ALA A 490 34.13 11.27 -24.40
C ALA A 490 33.10 10.16 -24.63
N PHE A 491 33.51 9.01 -25.17
CA PHE A 491 32.64 7.86 -25.35
C PHE A 491 32.15 7.30 -24.00
N ASP A 492 33.06 7.05 -23.06
CA ASP A 492 32.74 6.47 -21.75
C ASP A 492 31.81 7.39 -20.93
N GLN A 493 32.08 8.71 -20.93
CA GLN A 493 31.20 9.70 -20.28
C GLN A 493 29.81 9.73 -20.91
N ARG A 494 29.73 9.65 -22.24
CA ARG A 494 28.44 9.63 -22.96
C ARG A 494 27.68 8.34 -22.66
N LEU A 495 28.34 7.19 -22.73
CA LEU A 495 27.74 5.89 -22.39
C LEU A 495 27.21 5.90 -20.95
N GLN A 496 27.99 6.41 -19.99
CA GLN A 496 27.54 6.53 -18.61
C GLN A 496 26.34 7.47 -18.48
N LYS A 497 26.36 8.64 -19.13
CA LYS A 497 25.23 9.60 -19.10
C LYS A 497 23.95 8.98 -19.67
N GLU A 498 24.04 8.29 -20.80
CA GLU A 498 22.88 7.64 -21.44
C GLU A 498 22.37 6.45 -20.61
N LEU A 499 23.25 5.67 -19.97
CA LEU A 499 22.84 4.59 -19.06
C LEU A 499 22.12 5.13 -17.82
N GLU A 500 22.60 6.23 -17.22
CA GLU A 500 21.92 6.88 -16.09
C GLU A 500 20.57 7.47 -16.51
N ALA A 501 20.50 8.14 -17.66
CA ALA A 501 19.25 8.67 -18.20
C ALA A 501 18.25 7.55 -18.54
N PHE A 502 18.73 6.45 -19.12
CA PHE A 502 17.96 5.23 -19.38
C PHE A 502 17.42 4.65 -18.08
N LYS A 503 18.25 4.52 -17.05
CA LYS A 503 17.85 3.98 -15.75
C LYS A 503 16.72 4.81 -15.11
N LEU A 504 16.77 6.14 -15.23
CA LEU A 504 15.69 7.01 -14.75
C LEU A 504 14.40 6.85 -15.58
N ARG A 505 14.51 6.86 -16.91
CA ARG A 505 13.36 6.68 -17.83
C ARG A 505 12.68 5.33 -17.65
N ILE A 506 13.47 4.26 -17.66
CA ILE A 506 12.98 2.89 -17.53
C ILE A 506 12.56 2.59 -16.11
N GLY A 507 13.18 3.15 -15.07
CA GLY A 507 12.69 3.01 -13.70
C GLY A 507 11.19 3.32 -13.58
N LYS A 508 10.75 4.42 -14.22
CA LYS A 508 9.33 4.83 -14.29
C LYS A 508 8.45 3.90 -15.14
N GLU A 509 8.96 3.40 -16.26
CA GLU A 509 8.20 2.47 -17.12
C GLU A 509 8.21 1.02 -16.64
N SER A 510 9.19 0.67 -15.81
CA SER A 510 9.49 -0.71 -15.39
C SER A 510 8.60 -1.20 -14.27
N GLU A 511 7.80 -0.32 -13.66
CA GLU A 511 6.87 -0.64 -12.61
C GLU A 511 5.54 0.05 -12.89
N LYS A 512 4.49 -0.75 -13.07
CA LYS A 512 3.13 -0.27 -13.30
C LYS A 512 2.13 -1.03 -12.46
N THR A 513 1.07 -0.33 -12.08
CA THR A 513 -0.14 -0.95 -11.56
C THR A 513 -1.10 -1.18 -12.73
N VAL A 514 -1.49 -2.44 -12.93
CA VAL A 514 -2.58 -2.84 -13.81
C VAL A 514 -3.87 -2.85 -12.99
N ILE A 515 -4.94 -2.26 -13.50
CA ILE A 515 -6.20 -2.06 -12.79
C ILE A 515 -7.32 -2.70 -13.61
N HIS A 516 -7.89 -3.79 -13.11
CA HIS A 516 -9.02 -4.48 -13.73
C HIS A 516 -10.33 -3.98 -13.14
N LYS A 517 -11.21 -3.45 -13.99
CA LYS A 517 -12.55 -2.98 -13.61
C LYS A 517 -13.57 -4.08 -13.85
N ILE A 518 -14.31 -4.42 -12.80
CA ILE A 518 -15.37 -5.43 -12.81
C ILE A 518 -16.64 -4.76 -12.30
N ASN A 519 -17.67 -4.67 -13.14
CA ASN A 519 -18.99 -4.22 -12.71
C ASN A 519 -19.68 -5.29 -11.87
N ILE A 520 -20.26 -4.84 -10.77
CA ILE A 520 -21.13 -5.62 -9.88
C ILE A 520 -22.53 -4.98 -9.89
N ASP A 521 -23.53 -5.81 -10.07
CA ASP A 521 -24.94 -5.44 -10.02
C ASP A 521 -25.69 -6.63 -9.43
N LYS A 522 -25.86 -6.61 -8.10
CA LYS A 522 -26.39 -7.74 -7.33
C LYS A 522 -25.50 -8.98 -7.53
N GLU A 523 -26.07 -10.12 -7.90
CA GLU A 523 -25.33 -11.35 -8.20
C GLU A 523 -24.64 -11.30 -9.57
N ARG A 524 -24.91 -10.30 -10.42
CA ARG A 524 -24.32 -10.20 -11.76
C ARG A 524 -22.93 -9.57 -11.69
N ILE A 525 -21.92 -10.34 -12.14
CA ILE A 525 -20.52 -9.90 -12.23
C ILE A 525 -20.10 -9.84 -13.69
N THR A 526 -19.62 -8.67 -14.14
CA THR A 526 -19.23 -8.41 -15.53
C THR A 526 -17.86 -7.73 -15.61
N TYR A 527 -16.92 -8.29 -16.36
CA TYR A 527 -15.64 -7.60 -16.62
C TYR A 527 -15.85 -6.44 -17.61
N GLU A 528 -15.36 -5.24 -17.28
CA GLU A 528 -15.56 -4.04 -18.11
C GLU A 528 -14.30 -3.55 -18.82
N GLY A 529 -13.11 -3.68 -18.21
CA GLY A 529 -11.90 -3.18 -18.83
C GLY A 529 -10.67 -3.18 -17.94
N VAL A 530 -9.57 -2.67 -18.50
CA VAL A 530 -8.26 -2.59 -17.85
C VAL A 530 -7.62 -1.22 -18.06
N GLY A 531 -6.97 -0.70 -17.02
CA GLY A 531 -6.12 0.48 -17.07
C GLY A 531 -4.69 0.16 -16.61
N GLU A 532 -3.72 0.95 -17.02
CA GLU A 532 -2.35 0.88 -16.53
C GLU A 532 -1.86 2.27 -16.10
N VAL A 533 -1.22 2.35 -14.93
CA VAL A 533 -0.57 3.56 -14.42
C VAL A 533 0.82 3.24 -13.87
N PHE A 534 1.70 4.22 -13.81
CA PHE A 534 3.05 4.03 -13.27
C PHE A 534 3.04 3.79 -11.76
N GLY A 535 4.02 3.03 -11.27
CA GLY A 535 4.23 2.78 -9.84
C GLY A 535 3.31 1.74 -9.22
N HIS A 536 3.43 1.59 -7.91
CA HIS A 536 2.63 0.72 -7.05
C HIS A 536 1.70 1.55 -6.14
N VAL A 537 0.57 0.96 -5.76
CA VAL A 537 -0.45 1.56 -4.90
C VAL A 537 -0.07 1.33 -3.43
N LEU A 538 -0.28 2.32 -2.57
CA LEU A 538 -0.01 2.18 -1.14
C LEU A 538 -1.04 1.27 -0.45
N ASN A 539 -2.31 1.63 -0.56
CA ASN A 539 -3.44 0.91 0.03
C ASN A 539 -4.74 1.39 -0.64
N GLN A 540 -5.88 0.89 -0.18
CA GLN A 540 -7.15 1.17 -0.85
C GLN A 540 -7.50 2.67 -0.87
N PHE A 541 -7.04 3.50 0.08
CA PHE A 541 -7.25 4.95 0.02
C PHE A 541 -6.62 5.67 -1.12
N SER A 542 -5.57 5.07 -1.64
CA SER A 542 -4.90 5.61 -2.79
C SER A 542 -5.71 5.38 -4.05
N MET A 543 -6.97 4.91 -3.93
CA MET A 543 -7.93 4.74 -5.01
C MET A 543 -9.30 5.28 -4.61
N ASP A 544 -10.03 5.84 -5.57
CA ASP A 544 -11.46 6.07 -5.45
C ASP A 544 -12.18 6.12 -6.81
N GLU A 545 -13.52 6.18 -6.78
CA GLU A 545 -14.36 6.38 -7.96
C GLU A 545 -15.27 7.59 -7.71
N PHE A 546 -15.16 8.60 -8.57
CA PHE A 546 -15.92 9.85 -8.45
C PHE A 546 -16.32 10.38 -9.82
N ASP A 547 -17.59 10.73 -9.98
CA ASP A 547 -18.16 11.23 -11.24
C ASP A 547 -17.84 10.33 -12.46
N GLY A 548 -17.89 9.02 -12.27
CA GLY A 548 -17.62 8.01 -13.30
C GLY A 548 -16.15 7.87 -13.70
N ASN A 549 -15.23 8.56 -13.01
CA ASN A 549 -13.79 8.42 -13.20
C ASN A 549 -13.18 7.63 -12.03
N PHE A 550 -12.23 6.76 -12.35
CA PHE A 550 -11.41 6.08 -11.35
C PHE A 550 -10.14 6.88 -11.11
N ARG A 551 -9.78 7.15 -9.87
CA ARG A 551 -8.62 7.99 -9.52
C ARG A 551 -7.69 7.21 -8.63
N ILE A 552 -6.39 7.35 -8.85
CA ILE A 552 -5.39 6.53 -8.18
C ILE A 552 -4.11 7.30 -7.93
N ALA A 553 -3.53 7.14 -6.75
CA ALA A 553 -2.23 7.66 -6.37
C ALA A 553 -1.22 6.52 -6.19
N THR A 554 -0.01 6.70 -6.70
CA THR A 554 1.01 5.64 -6.75
C THR A 554 2.41 6.18 -6.46
N THR A 555 3.31 5.28 -6.07
CA THR A 555 4.75 5.54 -5.93
C THR A 555 5.52 4.66 -6.91
N THR A 556 6.48 5.21 -7.66
CA THR A 556 7.44 4.45 -8.46
C THR A 556 8.76 4.38 -7.70
N GLY A 557 9.41 3.22 -7.74
CA GLY A 557 10.78 3.06 -7.23
C GLY A 557 10.86 3.16 -5.70
N GLU A 558 12.08 3.32 -5.21
CA GLU A 558 12.38 3.16 -3.78
C GLU A 558 13.07 4.39 -3.19
N VAL A 559 12.73 4.72 -1.94
CA VAL A 559 13.28 5.92 -1.27
C VAL A 559 14.80 5.80 -1.06
N TRP A 560 15.29 4.60 -0.74
CA TRP A 560 16.70 4.35 -0.44
C TRP A 560 17.61 4.43 -1.68
N SER A 561 17.06 4.20 -2.88
CA SER A 561 17.76 4.43 -4.16
C SER A 561 17.67 5.89 -4.63
N GLY A 562 16.95 6.76 -3.92
CA GLY A 562 16.84 8.19 -4.20
C GLY A 562 16.08 8.56 -5.48
N ASN A 563 15.46 7.58 -6.13
CA ASN A 563 14.75 7.71 -7.40
C ASN A 563 13.23 7.53 -7.27
N SER A 564 12.70 7.59 -6.04
CA SER A 564 11.26 7.47 -5.80
C SER A 564 10.50 8.66 -6.36
N LEU A 565 9.36 8.42 -7.00
CA LEU A 565 8.49 9.42 -7.59
C LEU A 565 7.04 9.13 -7.22
N ASN A 566 6.28 10.15 -6.86
CA ASN A 566 4.86 10.00 -6.52
C ASN A 566 3.98 10.55 -7.64
N HIS A 567 2.85 9.90 -7.86
CA HIS A 567 1.95 10.22 -8.96
C HIS A 567 0.50 10.17 -8.49
N LEU A 568 -0.36 10.89 -9.21
CA LEU A 568 -1.81 10.75 -9.17
C LEU A 568 -2.32 10.70 -10.62
N PHE A 569 -3.22 9.78 -10.90
CA PHE A 569 -3.83 9.56 -12.21
C PHE A 569 -5.35 9.59 -12.10
N VAL A 570 -5.99 10.08 -13.15
CA VAL A 570 -7.44 10.04 -13.35
C VAL A 570 -7.71 9.24 -14.61
N LEU A 571 -8.50 8.18 -14.49
CA LEU A 571 -8.88 7.28 -15.57
C LEU A 571 -10.37 7.44 -15.86
N ASP A 572 -10.73 7.49 -17.14
CA ASP A 572 -12.14 7.54 -17.57
C ASP A 572 -12.85 6.20 -17.32
N LYS A 573 -14.16 6.17 -17.58
CA LYS A 573 -14.99 4.96 -17.50
C LYS A 573 -14.49 3.77 -18.32
N ASN A 574 -13.66 3.99 -19.35
CA ASN A 574 -13.05 2.97 -20.18
C ASN A 574 -11.62 2.63 -19.73
N MET A 575 -11.25 3.07 -18.52
CA MET A 575 -9.94 2.89 -17.90
C MET A 575 -8.78 3.50 -18.68
N LYS A 576 -9.04 4.58 -19.44
CA LYS A 576 -7.99 5.36 -20.10
C LYS A 576 -7.56 6.53 -19.22
N ASN A 577 -6.26 6.69 -19.02
CA ASN A 577 -5.71 7.86 -18.36
C ASN A 577 -6.10 9.14 -19.12
N VAL A 578 -6.84 10.03 -18.46
CA VAL A 578 -7.29 11.34 -19.00
C VAL A 578 -6.55 12.52 -18.38
N GLY A 579 -5.90 12.35 -17.22
CA GLY A 579 -5.13 13.39 -16.56
C GLY A 579 -4.24 12.83 -15.46
N SER A 580 -3.11 13.51 -15.20
CA SER A 580 -2.17 13.10 -14.17
C SER A 580 -1.43 14.26 -13.51
N VAL A 581 -1.05 14.07 -12.25
CA VAL A 581 -0.01 14.83 -11.55
C VAL A 581 1.13 13.85 -11.33
N GLU A 582 2.26 14.08 -12.00
CA GLU A 582 3.39 13.16 -11.94
C GLU A 582 4.61 13.80 -11.27
N ASP A 583 5.49 12.94 -10.74
CA ASP A 583 6.77 13.32 -10.18
C ASP A 583 6.64 14.26 -8.96
N LEU A 584 5.55 14.08 -8.19
CA LEU A 584 5.30 14.78 -6.93
C LEU A 584 6.34 14.35 -5.89
N ALA A 585 6.89 15.34 -5.18
CA ALA A 585 7.85 15.14 -4.09
C ALA A 585 8.99 14.14 -4.43
N PRO A 586 9.89 14.44 -5.40
CA PRO A 586 10.93 13.50 -5.81
C PRO A 586 11.84 13.06 -4.65
N GLY A 587 12.04 11.75 -4.53
CA GLY A 587 12.83 11.11 -3.48
C GLY A 587 12.07 10.89 -2.17
N GLU A 588 10.76 11.16 -2.13
CA GLU A 588 9.84 10.83 -1.04
C GLU A 588 8.87 9.73 -1.50
N LYS A 589 8.21 9.05 -0.56
CA LYS A 589 7.11 8.11 -0.85
C LYS A 589 5.78 8.62 -0.30
N ILE A 590 4.67 8.18 -0.89
CA ILE A 590 3.33 8.37 -0.33
C ILE A 590 3.20 7.59 0.99
N TYR A 591 2.64 8.24 2.02
CA TYR A 591 2.31 7.65 3.32
C TYR A 591 0.82 7.65 3.60
N SER A 592 0.07 8.61 3.05
CA SER A 592 -1.39 8.60 3.14
C SER A 592 -2.00 9.38 1.99
N VAL A 593 -3.20 8.96 1.58
CA VAL A 593 -3.98 9.61 0.53
C VAL A 593 -5.42 9.70 1.02
N ARG A 594 -6.12 10.75 0.64
CA ARG A 594 -7.57 10.82 0.81
C ARG A 594 -8.20 11.59 -0.33
N PHE A 595 -9.17 10.98 -1.00
CA PHE A 595 -10.01 11.65 -1.98
C PHE A 595 -11.27 12.20 -1.29
N MET A 596 -11.65 13.44 -1.62
CA MET A 596 -12.89 14.07 -1.16
C MET A 596 -13.45 14.95 -2.28
N GLY A 597 -14.55 14.51 -2.88
CA GLY A 597 -15.19 15.22 -3.98
C GLY A 597 -14.19 15.54 -5.10
N ASN A 598 -14.03 16.82 -5.41
CA ASN A 598 -13.13 17.32 -6.46
C ASN A 598 -11.66 17.47 -6.02
N ARG A 599 -11.23 16.85 -4.92
CA ARG A 599 -9.88 17.02 -4.37
C ARG A 599 -9.25 15.70 -3.95
N ALA A 600 -7.93 15.66 -3.98
CA ALA A 600 -7.14 14.67 -3.26
C ALA A 600 -6.17 15.35 -2.30
N TYR A 601 -5.96 14.71 -1.17
CA TYR A 601 -5.00 15.10 -0.15
C TYR A 601 -3.96 14.01 -0.05
N ILE A 602 -2.68 14.38 -0.18
CA ILE A 602 -1.58 13.42 -0.25
C ILE A 602 -0.53 13.83 0.76
N VAL A 603 -0.16 12.89 1.61
CA VAL A 603 0.96 12.98 2.55
C VAL A 603 2.11 12.19 1.96
N THR A 604 3.22 12.86 1.68
CA THR A 604 4.49 12.20 1.33
C THR A 604 5.48 12.39 2.45
N PHE A 605 6.46 11.51 2.57
CA PHE A 605 7.47 11.70 3.61
C PHE A 605 8.84 11.15 3.23
N LYS A 606 9.84 11.98 3.54
CA LYS A 606 11.24 11.58 3.71
C LYS A 606 11.80 12.01 5.08
N LYS A 607 11.33 13.16 5.61
CA LYS A 607 11.72 13.72 6.94
C LYS A 607 10.70 14.69 7.54
N ILE A 608 10.05 15.48 6.70
CA ILE A 608 9.00 16.45 7.00
C ILE A 608 7.87 16.09 6.04
N ASP A 609 6.63 16.05 6.53
CA ASP A 609 5.44 15.71 5.77
C ASP A 609 4.90 16.96 5.07
N PRO A 610 5.06 17.10 3.74
CA PRO A 610 4.18 17.93 2.96
C PRO A 610 2.81 17.26 2.81
N PHE A 611 1.82 17.82 3.50
CA PHE A 611 0.42 17.61 3.21
C PHE A 611 0.04 18.41 1.96
N TYR A 612 -0.13 17.75 0.82
CA TYR A 612 -0.50 18.35 -0.46
C TYR A 612 -2.01 18.39 -0.66
N VAL A 613 -2.51 19.45 -1.29
CA VAL A 613 -3.88 19.57 -1.79
C VAL A 613 -3.84 19.56 -3.31
N VAL A 614 -4.54 18.61 -3.94
CA VAL A 614 -4.61 18.41 -5.39
C VAL A 614 -6.03 18.67 -5.90
N ASP A 615 -6.14 19.52 -6.92
CA ASP A 615 -7.36 19.81 -7.68
C ASP A 615 -7.65 18.67 -8.65
N LEU A 616 -8.87 18.14 -8.56
CA LEU A 616 -9.42 17.10 -9.45
C LEU A 616 -10.76 17.54 -10.05
N SER A 617 -11.11 18.84 -9.96
CA SER A 617 -12.37 19.37 -10.51
C SER A 617 -12.45 19.27 -12.04
N ASP A 618 -11.30 19.32 -12.71
CA ASP A 618 -11.15 18.97 -14.12
C ASP A 618 -10.24 17.73 -14.21
N GLY A 619 -10.87 16.55 -14.38
CA GLY A 619 -10.15 15.28 -14.46
C GLY A 619 -9.12 15.20 -15.60
N GLY A 620 -9.23 16.06 -16.61
CA GLY A 620 -8.25 16.14 -17.70
C GLY A 620 -7.02 17.01 -17.38
N ASN A 621 -7.08 17.80 -16.31
CA ASN A 621 -6.02 18.74 -15.93
C ASN A 621 -5.86 18.83 -14.40
N PRO A 622 -5.59 17.71 -13.71
CA PRO A 622 -5.35 17.73 -12.27
C PRO A 622 -4.07 18.52 -11.95
N ARG A 623 -4.03 19.19 -10.80
CA ARG A 623 -2.90 20.05 -10.41
C ARG A 623 -2.78 20.23 -8.90
N VAL A 624 -1.57 20.43 -8.40
CA VAL A 624 -1.33 20.80 -7.00
C VAL A 624 -1.79 22.24 -6.77
N LEU A 625 -2.63 22.47 -5.76
CA LEU A 625 -3.12 23.79 -5.34
C LEU A 625 -2.23 24.42 -4.28
N GLY A 626 -1.91 23.65 -3.24
CA GLY A 626 -1.18 24.11 -2.07
C GLY A 626 -0.52 22.95 -1.34
N TYR A 627 0.30 23.28 -0.35
CA TYR A 627 0.90 22.29 0.55
C TYR A 627 1.20 22.89 1.91
N LEU A 628 1.23 22.06 2.94
CA LEU A 628 1.63 22.41 4.30
C LEU A 628 2.76 21.48 4.74
N LYS A 629 3.88 22.04 5.21
CA LYS A 629 5.00 21.25 5.74
C LYS A 629 4.96 21.22 7.27
N ILE A 630 4.81 20.04 7.83
CA ILE A 630 4.81 19.81 9.28
C ILE A 630 5.78 18.70 9.68
N PRO A 631 6.42 18.78 10.87
CA PRO A 631 7.16 17.67 11.43
C PRO A 631 6.26 16.47 11.71
N GLY A 632 6.84 15.27 11.59
CA GLY A 632 6.08 14.02 11.63
C GLY A 632 5.49 13.66 10.28
N TYR A 633 4.59 12.69 10.27
CA TYR A 633 3.81 12.27 9.11
C TYR A 633 2.47 11.69 9.57
N SER A 634 1.47 11.73 8.70
CA SER A 634 0.19 11.04 8.90
C SER A 634 0.20 9.70 8.16
N ASP A 635 -0.09 8.61 8.86
CA ASP A 635 -0.34 7.28 8.27
C ASP A 635 -1.80 7.19 7.75
N TYR A 636 -2.72 7.89 8.42
CA TYR A 636 -4.14 7.85 8.11
C TYR A 636 -4.73 9.26 8.03
N LEU A 637 -5.48 9.53 6.96
CA LEU A 637 -6.23 10.77 6.75
C LEU A 637 -7.73 10.48 6.77
N HIS A 638 -8.46 11.19 7.63
CA HIS A 638 -9.89 11.05 7.81
C HIS A 638 -10.60 12.39 7.56
N PRO A 639 -11.61 12.46 6.68
CA PRO A 639 -12.40 13.68 6.49
C PRO A 639 -13.16 14.04 7.77
N TYR A 640 -12.99 15.27 8.25
CA TYR A 640 -13.87 15.82 9.29
C TYR A 640 -15.12 16.43 8.64
N ASP A 641 -14.93 17.23 7.60
CA ASP A 641 -15.96 17.74 6.68
C ASP A 641 -15.31 18.28 5.38
N GLU A 642 -16.01 19.08 4.59
CA GLU A 642 -15.49 19.65 3.33
C GLU A 642 -14.26 20.57 3.49
N ASN A 643 -14.06 21.13 4.68
CA ASN A 643 -13.00 22.11 4.99
C ASN A 643 -11.96 21.59 5.98
N TYR A 644 -12.18 20.44 6.62
CA TYR A 644 -11.29 19.92 7.65
C TYR A 644 -10.94 18.44 7.45
N ILE A 645 -9.68 18.08 7.73
CA ILE A 645 -9.16 16.71 7.64
C ILE A 645 -8.37 16.37 8.89
N ILE A 646 -8.64 15.22 9.48
CA ILE A 646 -7.88 14.67 10.59
C ILE A 646 -6.74 13.82 10.05
N GLY A 647 -5.50 14.10 10.45
CA GLY A 647 -4.34 13.23 10.23
C GLY A 647 -3.96 12.50 11.51
N ILE A 648 -3.74 11.19 11.42
CA ILE A 648 -3.25 10.34 12.51
C ILE A 648 -1.93 9.72 12.07
N GLY A 649 -0.90 9.90 12.88
CA GLY A 649 0.43 9.36 12.56
C GLY A 649 1.39 9.53 13.71
N LYS A 650 2.67 9.76 13.40
CA LYS A 650 3.72 9.94 14.41
C LYS A 650 4.47 11.25 14.23
N ASN A 651 4.87 11.84 15.34
CA ASN A 651 5.86 12.92 15.36
C ASN A 651 7.22 12.39 14.88
N ALA A 652 8.09 13.26 14.36
CA ALA A 652 9.44 12.89 13.95
C ALA A 652 10.47 13.97 14.33
N ARG A 653 11.68 13.55 14.73
CA ARG A 653 12.80 14.43 15.13
C ARG A 653 14.16 13.90 14.68
N GLY A 654 15.11 14.81 14.46
CA GLY A 654 16.54 14.50 14.29
C GLY A 654 16.88 13.55 13.13
N GLY A 655 18.13 13.06 13.06
CA GLY A 655 18.50 11.90 12.22
C GLY A 655 19.48 12.12 11.05
N GLY A 656 19.94 13.35 10.80
CA GLY A 656 20.92 13.64 9.73
C GLY A 656 20.29 13.90 8.34
N GLU A 657 21.08 13.77 7.26
CA GLU A 657 20.64 14.17 5.91
C GLU A 657 19.61 13.25 5.23
N ASN A 658 19.40 12.01 5.69
CA ASN A 658 18.49 11.06 5.04
C ASN A 658 17.62 10.23 6.00
N PHE A 659 17.48 10.63 7.26
CA PHE A 659 16.79 9.81 8.27
C PHE A 659 16.10 10.69 9.33
N ALA A 660 15.01 10.20 9.92
CA ALA A 660 14.31 10.81 11.04
C ALA A 660 13.85 9.78 12.08
N TRP A 661 13.94 10.12 13.37
CA TRP A 661 13.44 9.28 14.46
C TRP A 661 11.98 9.60 14.73
N TYR A 662 11.10 8.63 14.48
CA TYR A 662 9.69 8.69 14.89
C TYR A 662 9.54 8.78 16.41
N GLN A 663 8.54 9.51 16.90
CA GLN A 663 8.29 9.78 18.31
C GLN A 663 6.92 9.21 18.72
N GLY A 664 6.18 9.91 19.58
CA GLY A 664 4.81 9.54 19.96
C GLY A 664 3.78 9.74 18.84
N ILE A 665 2.54 9.37 19.15
CA ILE A 665 1.39 9.54 18.25
C ILE A 665 1.08 11.02 18.11
N LYS A 666 0.70 11.43 16.90
CA LYS A 666 0.26 12.77 16.58
C LYS A 666 -1.12 12.70 15.92
N ILE A 667 -2.05 13.50 16.42
CA ILE A 667 -3.34 13.77 15.78
C ILE A 667 -3.31 15.23 15.34
N SER A 668 -3.55 15.49 14.06
CA SER A 668 -3.55 16.84 13.48
C SER A 668 -4.91 17.12 12.84
N LEU A 669 -5.43 18.34 12.97
CA LEU A 669 -6.60 18.80 12.24
C LEU A 669 -6.16 19.84 11.22
N PHE A 670 -6.29 19.53 9.94
CA PHE A 670 -5.93 20.38 8.83
C PHE A 670 -7.12 21.18 8.35
N ASP A 671 -7.00 22.51 8.34
CA ASP A 671 -7.93 23.43 7.69
C ASP A 671 -7.52 23.60 6.22
N VAL A 672 -8.45 23.25 5.33
CA VAL A 672 -8.32 23.31 3.87
C VAL A 672 -9.39 24.21 3.24
N SER A 673 -9.99 25.12 4.02
CA SER A 673 -10.90 26.15 3.51
C SER A 673 -10.21 27.09 2.51
N ASP A 674 -8.93 27.44 2.75
CA ASP A 674 -8.01 28.00 1.76
C ASP A 674 -7.05 26.92 1.25
N VAL A 675 -7.48 26.23 0.19
CA VAL A 675 -6.74 25.13 -0.45
C VAL A 675 -5.37 25.50 -0.99
N GLU A 676 -5.08 26.79 -1.26
CA GLU A 676 -3.75 27.22 -1.70
C GLU A 676 -2.79 27.37 -0.50
N ASN A 677 -3.33 27.55 0.71
CA ASN A 677 -2.57 27.78 1.94
C ASN A 677 -3.15 26.94 3.11
N PRO A 678 -3.13 25.59 3.03
CA PRO A 678 -3.64 24.74 4.10
C PRO A 678 -2.90 24.97 5.42
N GLN A 679 -3.59 24.83 6.55
CA GLN A 679 -3.04 25.10 7.88
C GLN A 679 -3.33 23.95 8.87
N GLU A 680 -2.47 23.76 9.86
CA GLU A 680 -2.74 22.88 11.00
C GLU A 680 -3.52 23.69 12.04
N ALA A 681 -4.85 23.53 12.08
CA ALA A 681 -5.74 24.26 12.97
C ALA A 681 -5.58 23.83 14.43
N ALA A 682 -5.45 22.52 14.65
CA ALA A 682 -5.26 21.94 15.98
C ALA A 682 -4.34 20.72 15.90
N LYS A 683 -3.71 20.38 17.03
CA LYS A 683 -2.94 19.14 17.17
C LYS A 683 -3.00 18.59 18.59
N PHE A 684 -2.83 17.29 18.72
CA PHE A 684 -2.73 16.58 20.00
C PHE A 684 -1.64 15.50 19.92
N ASP A 685 -0.64 15.63 20.79
CA ASP A 685 0.53 14.74 20.85
C ASP A 685 0.37 13.75 22.02
N ILE A 686 0.63 12.46 21.79
CA ILE A 686 0.49 11.40 22.81
C ILE A 686 1.81 10.64 22.96
N GLY A 687 2.39 10.73 24.15
CA GLY A 687 3.56 9.96 24.58
C GLY A 687 4.85 10.26 23.82
N ASP A 688 5.85 9.43 24.09
CA ASP A 688 7.18 9.50 23.47
C ASP A 688 7.37 8.37 22.44
N ARG A 689 8.57 8.32 21.84
CA ARG A 689 9.01 7.23 20.96
C ARG A 689 8.76 5.87 21.62
N GLY A 690 7.97 5.04 20.95
CA GLY A 690 7.51 3.75 21.45
C GLY A 690 6.01 3.70 21.76
N THR A 691 5.34 4.86 21.76
CA THR A 691 3.88 4.91 21.75
C THR A 691 3.35 4.40 20.41
N ASP A 692 2.27 3.63 20.47
CA ASP A 692 1.65 3.02 19.30
C ASP A 692 0.11 2.99 19.38
N SER A 693 -0.53 2.69 18.26
CA SER A 693 -1.98 2.60 18.11
C SER A 693 -2.36 1.65 16.98
N TYR A 694 -3.38 0.82 17.19
CA TYR A 694 -3.99 0.05 16.10
C TYR A 694 -4.51 0.96 14.98
N ALA A 695 -4.91 2.20 15.26
CA ALA A 695 -5.45 3.12 14.27
C ALA A 695 -4.44 3.61 13.21
N LEU A 696 -3.13 3.37 13.42
CA LEU A 696 -2.11 3.66 12.41
C LEU A 696 -2.12 2.67 11.25
N GLN A 697 -2.60 1.45 11.49
CA GLN A 697 -2.60 0.35 10.53
C GLN A 697 -4.01 -0.21 10.28
N ASP A 698 -4.99 0.15 11.11
CA ASP A 698 -6.36 -0.34 11.01
C ASP A 698 -7.33 0.79 11.35
N HIS A 699 -7.87 1.40 10.31
CA HIS A 699 -8.85 2.49 10.42
C HIS A 699 -10.13 2.11 11.17
N LYS A 700 -10.47 0.82 11.30
CA LYS A 700 -11.65 0.37 12.06
C LYS A 700 -11.41 0.52 13.56
N ALA A 701 -10.15 0.67 13.99
CA ALA A 701 -9.79 1.00 15.37
C ALA A 701 -10.04 2.47 15.74
N PHE A 702 -10.18 3.35 14.74
CA PHE A 702 -10.53 4.74 14.93
C PHE A 702 -12.06 4.87 15.08
N LEU A 703 -12.55 5.64 16.05
CA LEU A 703 -13.97 6.00 16.14
C LEU A 703 -14.07 7.53 16.12
N PHE A 704 -14.88 8.06 15.21
CA PHE A 704 -15.09 9.50 15.08
C PHE A 704 -16.56 9.80 14.85
N ASP A 705 -17.05 10.82 15.55
CA ASP A 705 -18.39 11.36 15.36
C ASP A 705 -18.36 12.88 15.55
N LYS A 706 -18.64 13.59 14.45
CA LYS A 706 -18.58 15.06 14.39
C LYS A 706 -19.63 15.71 15.30
N GLU A 707 -20.88 15.26 15.23
CA GLU A 707 -21.99 15.86 15.97
C GLU A 707 -21.80 15.70 17.49
N ARG A 708 -21.23 14.57 17.90
CA ARG A 708 -20.87 14.26 19.30
C ARG A 708 -19.51 14.83 19.71
N LYS A 709 -18.80 15.48 18.77
CA LYS A 709 -17.44 16.02 18.95
C LYS A 709 -16.50 14.99 19.56
N LEU A 710 -16.58 13.76 19.07
CA LEU A 710 -15.99 12.58 19.67
C LEU A 710 -14.91 12.00 18.76
N LEU A 711 -13.77 11.67 19.35
CA LEU A 711 -12.72 10.90 18.70
C LEU A 711 -12.17 9.90 19.72
N VAL A 712 -12.16 8.59 19.39
CA VAL A 712 -11.62 7.54 20.25
C VAL A 712 -10.53 6.76 19.51
N LEU A 713 -9.42 6.53 20.22
CA LEU A 713 -8.23 5.86 19.70
C LEU A 713 -7.68 4.86 20.72
N PRO A 714 -7.47 3.59 20.35
CA PRO A 714 -6.64 2.69 21.12
C PRO A 714 -5.20 3.18 21.18
N ILE A 715 -4.58 3.17 22.34
CA ILE A 715 -3.22 3.67 22.57
C ILE A 715 -2.46 2.70 23.46
N LEU A 716 -1.28 2.31 23.00
CA LEU A 716 -0.19 1.80 23.81
C LEU A 716 0.75 2.97 24.13
N LEU A 717 0.72 3.46 25.36
CA LEU A 717 1.46 4.64 25.79
C LEU A 717 2.86 4.26 26.28
N ALA A 718 3.89 4.88 25.68
CA ALA A 718 5.26 4.78 26.17
C ALA A 718 5.83 6.17 26.52
N GLU A 719 6.62 6.22 27.58
CA GLU A 719 7.28 7.45 28.05
C GLU A 719 8.77 7.19 28.33
N ILE A 720 9.62 8.17 28.02
CA ILE A 720 11.06 8.06 28.22
C ILE A 720 11.42 8.23 29.69
N ASN A 721 11.94 7.16 30.30
CA ASN A 721 12.56 7.23 31.61
C ASN A 721 13.97 7.83 31.50
N GLN A 722 14.13 9.12 31.87
CA GLN A 722 15.42 9.81 31.80
C GLN A 722 16.51 9.15 32.66
N ASN A 723 16.15 8.48 33.76
CA ASN A 723 17.11 7.80 34.62
C ASN A 723 17.78 6.61 33.92
N LYS A 724 17.05 5.89 33.04
CA LYS A 724 17.58 4.81 32.20
C LYS A 724 18.71 5.32 31.30
N TYR A 725 18.52 6.48 30.70
CA TYR A 725 19.48 7.11 29.78
C TYR A 725 20.62 7.88 30.47
N ASN A 726 20.54 8.09 31.79
CA ASN A 726 21.65 8.65 32.56
C ASN A 726 22.67 7.59 33.01
N GLN A 727 22.37 6.30 32.85
CA GLN A 727 23.25 5.19 33.20
C GLN A 727 24.36 4.98 32.15
N GLN A 728 25.54 4.53 32.60
CA GLN A 728 26.76 4.46 31.78
C GLN A 728 26.60 3.65 30.47
N GLY A 729 25.70 2.66 30.42
CA GLY A 729 25.43 1.86 29.21
C GLY A 729 24.53 2.53 28.15
N TRP A 730 23.76 3.56 28.52
CA TRP A 730 22.77 4.21 27.64
C TRP A 730 23.02 5.70 27.43
N LYS A 731 23.99 6.28 28.16
CA LYS A 731 24.31 7.71 28.18
C LYS A 731 24.69 8.31 26.83
N GLU A 732 25.26 7.50 25.94
CA GLU A 732 25.65 7.93 24.59
C GLU A 732 24.49 7.89 23.58
N THR A 733 23.30 7.41 23.97
CA THR A 733 22.13 7.38 23.08
C THR A 733 21.68 8.81 22.76
N PRO A 734 21.63 9.20 21.47
CA PRO A 734 21.11 10.51 21.05
C PRO A 734 19.72 10.75 21.61
N GLU A 735 19.40 11.98 22.01
CA GLU A 735 18.12 12.31 22.64
C GLU A 735 16.92 11.90 21.78
N ASP A 736 16.95 12.22 20.47
CA ASP A 736 15.90 11.85 19.52
C ASP A 736 15.75 10.32 19.30
N ALA A 737 16.79 9.54 19.63
CA ALA A 737 16.82 8.09 19.47
C ALA A 737 16.37 7.33 20.73
N ARG A 738 16.18 8.03 21.87
CA ARG A 738 15.75 7.42 23.12
C ARG A 738 14.35 6.83 22.97
N TYR A 739 14.14 5.66 23.55
CA TYR A 739 12.92 4.87 23.44
C TYR A 739 12.25 4.77 24.81
N GLY A 740 10.95 5.00 24.85
CA GLY A 740 10.13 4.96 26.04
C GLY A 740 9.83 3.54 26.51
N ASP A 741 9.55 3.39 27.79
CA ASP A 741 9.00 2.16 28.35
C ASP A 741 7.46 2.27 28.31
N VAL A 742 6.77 1.17 27.98
CA VAL A 742 5.30 1.14 27.98
C VAL A 742 4.79 1.27 29.41
N ILE A 743 3.97 2.28 29.67
CA ILE A 743 3.45 2.59 31.01
C ILE A 743 1.92 2.45 31.12
N TRP A 744 1.22 2.40 29.99
CA TRP A 744 -0.24 2.33 29.98
C TRP A 744 -0.76 1.78 28.64
N GLN A 745 -1.88 1.08 28.67
CA GLN A 745 -2.62 0.66 27.48
C GLN A 745 -4.12 0.85 27.68
N GLY A 746 -4.83 1.21 26.61
CA GLY A 746 -6.27 1.42 26.65
C GLY A 746 -6.77 2.28 25.49
N ALA A 747 -7.88 2.99 25.67
CA ALA A 747 -8.44 3.93 24.71
C ALA A 747 -8.39 5.37 25.25
N TYR A 748 -7.92 6.30 24.42
CA TYR A 748 -8.06 7.74 24.65
C TYR A 748 -9.39 8.18 24.06
N VAL A 749 -10.21 8.84 24.88
CA VAL A 749 -11.46 9.49 24.45
C VAL A 749 -11.18 10.98 24.39
N LEU A 750 -11.32 11.58 23.22
CA LEU A 750 -10.99 12.97 22.94
C LEU A 750 -12.25 13.75 22.54
N ASN A 751 -12.25 15.04 22.91
CA ASN A 751 -13.10 16.04 22.27
C ASN A 751 -12.39 16.54 21.02
N ILE A 752 -13.14 16.73 19.93
CA ILE A 752 -12.63 17.35 18.72
C ILE A 752 -13.63 18.36 18.16
N ASP A 753 -13.15 19.59 17.96
CA ASP A 753 -13.83 20.71 17.32
C ASP A 753 -12.96 21.25 16.17
N ASN A 754 -13.44 22.25 15.44
CA ASN A 754 -12.74 22.80 14.27
C ASN A 754 -11.38 23.47 14.59
N ASP A 755 -11.13 23.82 15.86
CA ASP A 755 -9.93 24.53 16.30
C ASP A 755 -9.28 23.95 17.57
N GLU A 756 -9.82 22.86 18.12
CA GLU A 756 -9.30 22.24 19.35
C GLU A 756 -9.42 20.71 19.32
N ILE A 757 -8.38 20.04 19.84
CA ILE A 757 -8.42 18.62 20.22
C ILE A 757 -7.99 18.53 21.68
N SER A 758 -8.83 17.94 22.54
CA SER A 758 -8.54 17.83 23.98
C SER A 758 -8.94 16.47 24.56
N LEU A 759 -8.29 16.05 25.64
CA LEU A 759 -8.59 14.78 26.31
C LEU A 759 -9.89 14.88 27.11
N ARG A 760 -10.88 14.05 26.76
CA ARG A 760 -12.09 13.83 27.57
C ARG A 760 -11.82 12.83 28.69
N GLY A 761 -11.12 11.73 28.39
CA GLY A 761 -10.81 10.71 29.37
C GLY A 761 -10.05 9.51 28.80
N LYS A 762 -9.74 8.53 29.65
CA LYS A 762 -9.03 7.30 29.27
C LYS A 762 -9.75 6.09 29.82
N ILE A 763 -9.88 5.05 29.01
CA ILE A 763 -10.52 3.77 29.39
C ILE A 763 -9.49 2.66 29.27
N SER A 764 -9.36 1.82 30.29
CA SER A 764 -8.45 0.66 30.31
C SER A 764 -9.23 -0.61 30.64
N HIS A 765 -8.90 -1.71 29.97
CA HIS A 765 -9.36 -3.05 30.35
C HIS A 765 -8.45 -3.72 31.38
N PHE A 766 -7.26 -3.15 31.59
CA PHE A 766 -6.25 -3.57 32.55
C PHE A 766 -6.55 -2.99 33.94
N ASN A 767 -6.54 -3.82 34.98
CA ASN A 767 -6.85 -3.42 36.36
C ASN A 767 -5.57 -3.24 37.21
N ASP A 768 -5.67 -2.45 38.30
CA ASP A 768 -4.53 -2.19 39.21
C ASP A 768 -3.99 -3.44 39.92
N SER A 769 -4.80 -4.49 40.09
CA SER A 769 -4.34 -5.79 40.60
C SER A 769 -3.42 -6.53 39.61
N GLU A 770 -3.58 -6.28 38.31
CA GLU A 770 -2.79 -6.86 37.22
C GLU A 770 -1.52 -6.03 36.95
N LYS A 771 -1.51 -4.74 37.32
CA LYS A 771 -0.32 -3.86 37.35
C LYS A 771 0.78 -4.35 38.29
N LYS A 772 0.46 -5.22 39.25
CA LYS A 772 1.45 -5.84 40.15
C LYS A 772 2.45 -6.75 39.43
N ASN A 773 2.31 -6.94 38.12
CA ASN A 773 3.30 -7.62 37.29
C ASN A 773 4.40 -6.69 36.73
N GLY A 774 4.33 -5.38 37.00
CA GLY A 774 5.37 -4.39 36.65
C GLY A 774 6.67 -4.52 37.45
N PRO A 775 7.71 -3.71 37.17
CA PRO A 775 8.99 -3.79 37.89
C PRO A 775 8.78 -3.54 39.38
N ALA A 776 9.19 -4.48 40.23
CA ALA A 776 8.97 -4.39 41.68
C ALA A 776 9.81 -3.28 42.36
N LYS A 777 10.63 -2.57 41.57
CA LYS A 777 11.56 -1.53 42.03
C LYS A 777 10.85 -0.28 42.51
N ASP A 778 9.76 0.07 41.84
CA ASP A 778 9.06 1.34 42.09
C ASP A 778 8.00 1.22 43.20
N GLU A 779 7.79 0.02 43.76
CA GLU A 779 6.86 -0.19 44.87
C GLU A 779 7.46 0.26 46.23
N PRO A 780 6.65 0.80 47.16
CA PRO A 780 7.15 1.23 48.46
C PRO A 780 7.59 0.05 49.34
N ILE A 781 8.51 0.30 50.28
CA ILE A 781 8.86 -0.69 51.33
C ILE A 781 7.58 -1.05 52.09
N GLY A 782 7.31 -2.35 52.24
CA GLY A 782 6.08 -2.90 52.81
C GLY A 782 5.03 -3.33 51.78
N ALA A 783 5.25 -3.10 50.47
CA ALA A 783 4.36 -3.60 49.43
C ALA A 783 4.29 -5.14 49.43
N GLU A 784 3.12 -5.69 49.07
CA GLU A 784 2.85 -7.14 49.04
C GLU A 784 2.55 -7.66 47.62
N ARG A 785 3.22 -8.74 47.22
CA ARG A 785 2.99 -9.51 45.98
C ARG A 785 2.65 -10.97 46.29
N LYS A 786 1.90 -11.62 45.40
CA LYS A 786 1.64 -13.06 45.47
C LYS A 786 2.28 -13.77 44.29
N ASP A 787 2.93 -14.90 44.52
CA ASP A 787 3.44 -15.74 43.44
C ASP A 787 2.37 -16.69 42.87
N TRP A 788 2.72 -17.43 41.81
CA TRP A 788 1.83 -18.38 41.13
C TRP A 788 1.38 -19.56 42.01
N GLN A 789 2.02 -19.78 43.16
CA GLN A 789 1.65 -20.78 44.16
C GLN A 789 0.79 -20.18 45.28
N GLY A 790 0.53 -18.87 45.24
CA GLY A 790 -0.27 -18.14 46.22
C GLY A 790 0.51 -17.63 47.44
N ASN A 791 1.84 -17.75 47.47
CA ASN A 791 2.65 -17.29 48.60
C ASN A 791 2.81 -15.77 48.59
N VAL A 792 2.83 -15.13 49.77
CA VAL A 792 2.95 -13.67 49.92
C VAL A 792 4.41 -13.25 50.07
N TRP A 793 4.84 -12.30 49.26
CA TRP A 793 6.13 -11.64 49.26
C TRP A 793 5.97 -10.19 49.73
N VAL A 794 6.84 -9.72 50.63
CA VAL A 794 6.82 -8.36 51.19
C VAL A 794 8.14 -7.65 50.92
N LYS A 795 8.10 -6.41 50.40
CA LYS A 795 9.30 -5.60 50.15
C LYS A 795 9.91 -5.11 51.46
N GLN A 796 11.18 -5.44 51.73
CA GLN A 796 11.87 -5.06 52.98
C GLN A 796 13.04 -4.10 52.78
N GLY A 797 13.44 -3.81 51.54
CA GLY A 797 14.49 -2.83 51.22
C GLY A 797 14.41 -2.36 49.76
N GLU A 798 15.31 -1.46 49.36
CA GLU A 798 15.32 -0.86 48.00
C GLU A 798 15.40 -1.91 46.89
N ASP A 799 16.05 -3.06 47.12
CA ASP A 799 16.22 -4.14 46.14
C ASP A 799 15.87 -5.55 46.68
N VAL A 800 15.18 -5.65 47.84
CA VAL A 800 14.97 -6.93 48.55
C VAL A 800 13.51 -7.22 48.87
N TRP A 801 13.03 -8.39 48.43
CA TRP A 801 11.73 -8.96 48.78
C TRP A 801 11.87 -10.26 49.56
N LYS A 802 10.98 -10.47 50.54
CA LYS A 802 11.00 -11.64 51.43
C LYS A 802 9.62 -12.32 51.50
N THR A 803 9.60 -13.64 51.43
CA THR A 803 8.38 -14.46 51.60
C THR A 803 8.26 -15.02 53.02
N ASN A 804 7.03 -15.30 53.45
CA ASN A 804 6.74 -16.02 54.69
C ASN A 804 6.48 -17.53 54.47
N ALA A 805 6.62 -18.04 53.25
CA ALA A 805 6.36 -19.44 52.93
C ALA A 805 7.45 -20.39 53.47
N SER A 806 7.02 -21.44 54.17
CA SER A 806 7.89 -22.49 54.70
C SER A 806 8.56 -23.26 53.57
N GLY A 807 9.90 -23.29 53.54
CA GLY A 807 10.71 -23.99 52.53
C GLY A 807 11.72 -23.11 51.79
N TYR A 808 11.59 -21.78 51.86
CA TYR A 808 12.54 -20.81 51.26
C TYR A 808 13.59 -20.29 52.26
N GLU A 809 13.52 -20.73 53.52
CA GLU A 809 14.28 -20.19 54.66
C GLU A 809 15.79 -20.47 54.60
N ASN A 810 16.22 -21.55 53.95
CA ASN A 810 17.61 -22.03 53.94
C ASN A 810 18.26 -22.12 52.55
N THR A 811 17.58 -21.65 51.50
CA THR A 811 18.01 -21.92 50.13
C THR A 811 18.76 -20.73 49.49
N GLY A 812 18.85 -19.58 50.18
CA GLY A 812 19.31 -18.31 49.58
C GLY A 812 18.23 -17.62 48.73
N TRP A 813 17.12 -18.32 48.45
CA TRP A 813 15.95 -17.83 47.71
C TRP A 813 14.91 -17.13 48.59
N GLY A 814 15.16 -17.01 49.90
CA GLY A 814 14.31 -16.23 50.82
C GLY A 814 14.39 -14.71 50.59
N ASN A 815 15.38 -14.26 49.81
CA ASN A 815 15.54 -12.89 49.34
C ASN A 815 15.63 -12.92 47.80
N TYR A 816 14.66 -12.30 47.11
CA TYR A 816 14.74 -12.12 45.66
C TYR A 816 15.19 -10.70 45.32
N MET A 817 16.06 -10.59 44.30
CA MET A 817 16.28 -9.33 43.61
C MET A 817 14.96 -8.91 42.98
N ILE A 818 14.64 -7.63 43.09
CA ILE A 818 13.37 -7.02 42.69
C ILE A 818 12.85 -7.43 41.31
N ASP A 819 13.74 -7.68 40.35
CA ASP A 819 13.40 -7.99 38.96
C ASP A 819 13.29 -9.50 38.67
N SER A 820 13.47 -10.36 39.67
CA SER A 820 13.54 -11.82 39.49
C SER A 820 12.41 -12.58 40.20
N LEU A 821 11.46 -11.87 40.83
CA LEU A 821 10.38 -12.48 41.59
C LEU A 821 9.46 -13.36 40.72
N PRO A 822 8.89 -14.43 41.28
CA PRO A 822 7.78 -15.13 40.63
C PRO A 822 6.54 -14.21 40.61
N GLY A 823 6.13 -13.78 39.41
CA GLY A 823 5.18 -12.70 39.15
C GLY A 823 5.82 -11.35 38.76
N GLY A 824 7.15 -11.25 38.80
CA GLY A 824 7.92 -10.15 38.21
C GLY A 824 8.42 -10.54 36.83
N PHE A 825 8.10 -9.74 35.82
CA PHE A 825 8.71 -9.88 34.50
C PHE A 825 10.17 -9.39 34.56
N SER A 826 11.10 -10.22 34.08
CA SER A 826 12.49 -9.80 33.88
C SER A 826 12.55 -8.55 33.01
N TYR A 827 13.58 -7.73 33.21
CA TYR A 827 13.88 -6.39 32.66
C TYR A 827 13.75 -6.15 31.13
N GLN A 828 13.15 -7.06 30.36
CA GLN A 828 12.92 -6.97 28.93
C GLN A 828 11.57 -7.62 28.60
N ARG A 829 10.52 -6.79 28.37
CA ARG A 829 9.14 -7.13 27.96
C ARG A 829 8.25 -7.65 29.11
N ASN A 830 7.04 -7.17 29.42
CA ASN A 830 6.11 -6.25 28.75
C ASN A 830 5.00 -5.89 29.78
N TRP A 831 4.68 -4.60 29.96
CA TRP A 831 3.38 -4.13 30.53
C TRP A 831 2.21 -4.35 29.55
N TYR A 832 2.45 -5.15 28.52
CA TYR A 832 1.61 -5.34 27.35
C TYR A 832 1.01 -6.74 27.42
N ASP A 833 -0.28 -6.78 27.73
CA ASP A 833 -1.11 -7.97 27.66
C ASP A 833 -2.07 -7.82 26.46
N ASP A 834 -1.77 -8.54 25.38
CA ASP A 834 -2.57 -8.59 24.16
C ASP A 834 -4.05 -8.89 24.43
N ARG A 835 -4.34 -9.65 25.50
CA ARG A 835 -5.72 -9.98 25.90
C ARG A 835 -6.54 -8.74 26.27
N PHE A 836 -5.93 -7.78 26.95
CA PHE A 836 -6.60 -6.57 27.43
C PHE A 836 -6.26 -5.32 26.60
N SER A 837 -5.50 -5.49 25.53
CA SER A 837 -5.28 -4.44 24.54
C SER A 837 -6.59 -4.12 23.83
N ILE A 838 -7.10 -2.89 24.01
CA ILE A 838 -8.33 -2.45 23.34
C ILE A 838 -8.04 -2.34 21.83
N LYS A 839 -8.89 -2.96 21.00
CA LYS A 839 -8.72 -3.01 19.54
C LYS A 839 -9.79 -2.20 18.80
N ARG A 840 -10.96 -2.02 19.43
CA ARG A 840 -12.13 -1.35 18.85
C ARG A 840 -12.89 -0.53 19.88
N SER A 841 -13.60 0.46 19.39
CA SER A 841 -14.56 1.25 20.17
C SER A 841 -15.80 1.50 19.33
N LEU A 842 -16.96 1.48 19.97
CA LEU A 842 -18.27 1.68 19.35
C LEU A 842 -19.20 2.37 20.35
N TYR A 843 -20.27 3.04 19.91
CA TYR A 843 -21.25 3.66 20.80
C TYR A 843 -22.68 3.21 20.51
N MET A 844 -23.53 3.23 21.53
CA MET A 844 -24.99 3.16 21.44
C MET A 844 -25.57 4.25 22.36
N ASP A 845 -26.30 5.20 21.80
CA ASP A 845 -26.76 6.45 22.41
C ASP A 845 -25.65 7.17 23.17
N ASP A 846 -25.72 7.20 24.50
CA ASP A 846 -24.79 7.86 25.41
C ASP A 846 -23.81 6.88 26.07
N VAL A 847 -23.70 5.66 25.54
CA VAL A 847 -22.80 4.62 26.02
C VAL A 847 -21.68 4.37 25.01
N LEU A 848 -20.43 4.48 25.47
CA LEU A 848 -19.23 4.09 24.74
C LEU A 848 -18.79 2.69 25.17
N TYR A 849 -18.60 1.80 24.20
CA TYR A 849 -18.10 0.45 24.41
C TYR A 849 -16.67 0.34 23.90
N THR A 850 -15.79 -0.29 24.70
CA THR A 850 -14.44 -0.66 24.30
C THR A 850 -14.28 -2.18 24.29
N VAL A 851 -13.54 -2.71 23.31
CA VAL A 851 -13.47 -4.15 23.04
C VAL A 851 -12.03 -4.63 22.97
N SER A 852 -11.70 -5.68 23.71
CA SER A 852 -10.44 -6.45 23.64
C SER A 852 -10.73 -7.96 23.60
N SER A 853 -9.73 -8.81 23.33
CA SER A 853 -9.93 -10.28 23.35
C SER A 853 -10.45 -10.79 24.70
N GLY A 854 -10.12 -10.10 25.79
CA GLY A 854 -10.50 -10.48 27.15
C GLY A 854 -11.80 -9.87 27.67
N LYS A 855 -12.30 -8.77 27.09
CA LYS A 855 -13.34 -7.96 27.74
C LYS A 855 -14.09 -7.05 26.77
N VAL A 856 -15.38 -6.87 27.03
CA VAL A 856 -16.17 -5.74 26.52
C VAL A 856 -16.58 -4.89 27.71
N LYS A 857 -16.27 -3.59 27.65
CA LYS A 857 -16.58 -2.63 28.72
C LYS A 857 -17.47 -1.52 28.17
N ALA A 858 -18.53 -1.21 28.90
CA ALA A 858 -19.46 -0.13 28.63
C ALA A 858 -19.20 1.02 29.60
N ASN A 859 -19.05 2.23 29.07
CA ASN A 859 -18.75 3.46 29.79
C ASN A 859 -19.76 4.54 29.39
N ASN A 860 -20.07 5.46 30.29
CA ASN A 860 -20.81 6.66 29.91
C ASN A 860 -19.96 7.49 28.93
N LEU A 861 -20.53 7.88 27.79
CA LEU A 861 -19.79 8.54 26.70
C LEU A 861 -19.31 9.96 27.06
N GLN A 862 -19.96 10.60 28.04
CA GLN A 862 -19.59 11.94 28.51
C GLN A 862 -18.60 11.89 29.67
N SER A 863 -18.91 11.15 30.74
CA SER A 863 -18.06 11.09 31.93
C SER A 863 -16.92 10.09 31.84
N VAL A 864 -16.94 9.19 30.84
CA VAL A 864 -16.08 8.00 30.68
C VAL A 864 -16.11 7.01 31.85
N GLU A 865 -17.01 7.18 32.81
CA GLU A 865 -17.16 6.28 33.94
C GLU A 865 -17.71 4.92 33.49
N GLU A 866 -17.19 3.84 34.08
CA GLU A 866 -17.65 2.49 33.77
C GLU A 866 -19.09 2.28 34.25
N ILE A 867 -19.94 1.77 33.36
CA ILE A 867 -21.31 1.35 33.66
C ILE A 867 -21.32 -0.15 33.97
N LYS A 868 -20.72 -0.95 33.08
CA LYS A 868 -20.65 -2.40 33.20
C LYS A 868 -19.53 -2.98 32.34
N SER A 869 -19.07 -4.18 32.67
CA SER A 869 -18.18 -4.96 31.82
C SER A 869 -18.63 -6.43 31.77
N VAL A 870 -18.28 -7.09 30.67
CA VAL A 870 -18.40 -8.54 30.50
C VAL A 870 -17.00 -9.07 30.20
N GLU A 871 -16.54 -10.02 31.02
CA GLU A 871 -15.31 -10.76 30.77
C GLU A 871 -15.57 -11.83 29.71
N MET A 872 -14.65 -11.96 28.76
CA MET A 872 -14.76 -12.93 27.67
C MET A 872 -14.06 -14.24 28.03
N PRO A 873 -14.60 -15.40 27.61
CA PRO A 873 -13.89 -16.67 27.72
C PRO A 873 -12.58 -16.58 26.94
N TYR A 874 -11.47 -16.86 27.61
CA TYR A 874 -10.12 -16.75 27.04
C TYR A 874 -9.46 -18.12 27.02
N ASP A 875 -8.99 -18.54 25.85
CA ASP A 875 -8.18 -19.74 25.67
C ASP A 875 -6.72 -19.35 25.40
N ASP A 876 -5.85 -19.58 26.39
CA ASP A 876 -4.42 -19.26 26.42
C ASP A 876 -3.65 -19.73 25.17
N TYR A 877 -4.17 -20.70 24.42
CA TYR A 877 -3.51 -21.29 23.25
C TYR A 877 -3.71 -20.52 21.93
N THR A 878 -4.69 -19.62 21.83
CA THR A 878 -5.14 -19.11 20.52
C THR A 878 -4.44 -17.83 20.05
N ASP A 879 -4.10 -16.89 20.94
CA ASP A 879 -3.47 -15.61 20.53
C ASP A 879 -1.95 -15.70 20.28
N ARG A 880 -1.29 -16.82 20.60
CA ARG A 880 0.14 -17.03 20.25
C ARG A 880 0.38 -17.37 18.78
N VAL A 881 -0.67 -17.71 18.04
CA VAL A 881 -0.56 -18.25 16.66
C VAL A 881 -1.08 -17.27 15.61
N VAL A 882 -1.76 -16.18 15.99
CA VAL A 882 -2.50 -15.31 15.04
C VAL A 882 -1.76 -13.99 14.73
N ILE A 883 -0.57 -13.75 15.30
CA ILE A 883 0.26 -12.59 14.96
C ILE A 883 1.58 -13.06 14.36
N TYR A 884 1.56 -13.33 13.06
CA TYR A 884 2.73 -13.27 12.17
C TYR A 884 2.33 -12.70 10.82
#